data_AF-A0A8T6EZZ1-F1
#
_entry.id   AF-A0A8T6EZZ1-F1
#
_cell.length_a   1.000
_cell.length_b   1.000
_cell.length_c   1.000
_cell.angle_alpha   90.00
_cell.angle_beta   90.00
_cell.angle_gamma   90.00
#
_symmetry.space_group_name_H-M   'P 1'
#
loop_
_entity.id
_entity.type
_entity.pdbx_description
1 polymer ?
#
loop_
_entity_poly.entity_id
_entity_poly.type
_entity_poly.pdbx_seq_one_letter_code
_entity_poly.pdbx_strand_id
1 'polypeptide(L)'
;MLGRSAQGRASRRRSARQDRAGRPRTTRGVRRGHTGGRGDRRDHGIGEQMVEEPQRSATATRRVTLRALPIGEAIAVGVLAERMRVEPVQVIKQLMRGGVFASINQIIDFDTAAGVARVFGYAARKVEDSVSAAGGSVAEDESADLETRPAVVTVLGHVDHGKTTLLDAIRRTNVVAREAGGITQHIGAYQVVHNGTPVTFIDTPGHEAFTAMRARGAQVTDIAVLVVAADDGVMPQTVEAIDHIKAAEVPIIVAINKMDSPNADPERVRRQLSEHEFVVEKWGGDVIDVEVSAKAGDGIPDLLESIELVAEVAELKANPKRPGVGVVVEVELDRNRGVLARILVQTGTLRVGDHIVVGSTRGRVKALVNAEGKRTHNAGPSMPVEVLGLSELPGAGDRLVVVPDEKTARATVAERLRREDLNRARGATLEEMGARISSGQTKELRLILKTDVQGSIAAVRQALERLSTPETQIRLIHSGTGAVTESDVMLAVASDAIVIGFNVRPDQGAQRLADQDNVQIRRYDIIYRLTEDVEKALHGLLEPTIQDVTEGTAEVRAVFSLGRNRKSAGCYVTDGRLTRGARGRVIRDGETIFDGAIAGLRRFKDDVREVATGYECGVSLEGFNDFQEGDIIESHRQQRA
;
A
#
# COMPACT_ATOMS: atom_id res chain seq x y z
N MET A 1 -50.55 23.69 -12.16
CA MET A 1 -51.39 24.87 -12.50
C MET A 1 -51.89 25.46 -11.18
N LEU A 2 -51.57 26.73 -10.85
CA LEU A 2 -52.18 27.61 -9.81
C LEU A 2 -52.32 27.01 -8.37
N GLY A 3 -51.69 27.52 -7.30
CA GLY A 3 -51.75 28.90 -6.76
C GLY A 3 -52.89 28.99 -5.71
N ARG A 4 -52.84 29.67 -4.54
CA ARG A 4 -52.02 30.78 -3.98
C ARG A 4 -52.31 30.85 -2.45
N SER A 5 -51.35 30.87 -1.52
CA SER A 5 -50.62 32.03 -0.92
C SER A 5 -51.35 32.95 0.10
N ALA A 6 -50.88 32.97 1.37
CA ALA A 6 -50.87 34.13 2.31
C ALA A 6 -49.98 33.76 3.55
N GLN A 7 -48.81 34.38 3.78
CA GLN A 7 -48.54 35.55 4.65
C GLN A 7 -48.98 35.40 6.13
N GLY A 8 -48.19 35.66 7.19
CA GLY A 8 -46.78 36.07 7.32
C GLY A 8 -46.57 37.36 8.14
N ARG A 9 -46.02 37.27 9.38
CA ARG A 9 -45.45 38.32 10.30
C ARG A 9 -45.34 37.71 11.74
N ALA A 10 -44.51 38.15 12.72
CA ALA A 10 -43.31 39.00 12.77
C ALA A 10 -42.64 38.96 14.17
N SER A 11 -41.32 39.24 14.27
CA SER A 11 -40.57 39.93 15.37
C SER A 11 -39.07 39.55 15.26
N ARG A 12 -38.02 40.40 15.36
CA ARG A 12 -37.64 41.66 16.05
C ARG A 12 -37.10 41.54 17.49
N ARG A 13 -35.76 41.49 17.63
CA ARG A 13 -34.83 42.35 18.45
C ARG A 13 -33.45 41.64 18.56
N ARG A 14 -32.24 42.19 18.36
CA ARG A 14 -31.51 43.48 18.59
C ARG A 14 -30.93 43.70 20.01
N SER A 15 -29.68 44.21 20.02
CA SER A 15 -28.87 44.84 21.11
C SER A 15 -27.97 43.93 21.98
N ALA A 16 -26.90 44.41 22.67
CA ALA A 16 -25.86 45.42 22.34
C ALA A 16 -24.77 45.47 23.46
N ARG A 17 -23.55 45.94 23.11
CA ARG A 17 -22.42 46.50 23.92
C ARG A 17 -22.56 46.70 25.46
N GLN A 18 -21.45 46.47 26.21
CA GLN A 18 -20.60 47.51 26.88
C GLN A 18 -19.45 46.84 27.69
N ASP A 19 -18.17 47.23 27.50
CA ASP A 19 -17.37 48.29 28.18
C ASP A 19 -17.09 48.11 29.69
N ARG A 20 -15.78 48.06 30.05
CA ARG A 20 -15.19 48.90 31.13
C ARG A 20 -13.66 48.78 31.27
N ALA A 21 -13.03 49.89 31.65
CA ALA A 21 -11.63 49.99 32.04
C ALA A 21 -11.51 50.35 33.55
N GLY A 22 -10.34 50.09 34.16
CA GLY A 22 -10.06 50.42 35.57
C GLY A 22 -8.57 50.53 35.88
N ARG A 23 -8.18 51.61 36.58
CA ARG A 23 -6.83 51.95 37.09
C ARG A 23 -6.82 51.81 38.62
N PRO A 24 -5.68 51.71 39.34
CA PRO A 24 -4.99 52.94 39.79
C PRO A 24 -3.44 52.84 40.01
N ARG A 25 -2.84 53.91 40.55
CA ARG A 25 -1.40 54.10 40.88
C ARG A 25 -1.17 54.19 42.41
N THR A 26 0.02 53.80 42.87
CA THR A 26 0.69 54.20 44.14
C THR A 26 2.23 54.15 43.90
N THR A 27 3.04 55.22 43.95
CA THR A 27 3.59 56.08 45.05
C THR A 27 4.85 55.58 45.80
N ARG A 28 6.02 56.11 45.36
CA ARG A 28 7.16 56.73 46.12
C ARG A 28 7.72 56.10 47.43
N GLY A 29 9.07 56.02 47.51
CA GLY A 29 9.88 55.98 48.75
C GLY A 29 11.14 55.08 48.65
N VAL A 30 12.32 55.54 48.22
CA VAL A 30 13.39 56.24 48.98
C VAL A 30 13.94 55.49 50.21
N ARG A 31 15.19 54.97 50.13
CA ARG A 31 16.28 55.27 51.08
C ARG A 31 17.68 54.80 50.61
N ARG A 32 18.71 55.53 51.06
CA ARG A 32 20.16 55.32 50.83
C ARG A 32 20.84 54.82 52.12
N GLY A 33 21.99 54.16 52.00
CA GLY A 33 22.92 53.77 53.08
C GLY A 33 23.84 52.66 52.55
N HIS A 34 25.07 52.86 52.05
CA HIS A 34 26.27 53.59 52.50
C HIS A 34 27.14 52.80 53.50
N THR A 35 28.38 52.45 53.05
CA THR A 35 29.60 52.07 53.82
C THR A 35 29.51 50.87 54.79
N GLY A 36 30.51 50.00 54.95
CA GLY A 36 31.90 49.91 54.44
C GLY A 36 32.77 49.12 55.45
N GLY A 37 33.86 48.47 55.04
CA GLY A 37 34.72 47.74 55.99
C GLY A 37 35.93 47.04 55.35
N ARG A 38 37.12 47.23 55.94
CA ARG A 38 38.43 46.68 55.52
C ARG A 38 39.00 45.71 56.58
N GLY A 39 39.96 44.88 56.17
CA GLY A 39 40.88 44.11 57.03
C GLY A 39 41.15 42.74 56.39
N ASP A 40 42.29 42.37 55.80
CA ASP A 40 43.74 42.62 56.01
C ASP A 40 44.41 41.72 57.09
N ARG A 41 45.70 41.40 56.86
CA ARG A 41 46.62 40.42 57.50
C ARG A 41 46.55 39.01 56.89
N ARG A 42 47.58 38.41 56.25
CA ARG A 42 49.08 38.38 56.33
C ARG A 42 49.67 37.29 57.25
N ASP A 43 50.33 36.31 56.62
CA ASP A 43 51.65 35.68 56.94
C ASP A 43 52.04 34.85 55.70
N HIS A 44 53.22 34.85 55.04
CA HIS A 44 54.66 34.81 55.38
C HIS A 44 55.21 33.42 55.79
N GLY A 45 56.11 32.84 54.96
CA GLY A 45 56.72 31.52 55.25
C GLY A 45 57.54 30.78 54.15
N ILE A 46 58.48 31.48 53.49
CA ILE A 46 59.82 31.06 52.99
C ILE A 46 60.18 29.58 52.61
N GLY A 47 60.77 29.40 51.40
CA GLY A 47 61.74 28.33 51.04
C GLY A 47 61.16 27.11 50.29
N GLU A 48 61.77 26.51 49.25
CA GLU A 48 63.07 26.70 48.56
C GLU A 48 62.88 26.69 47.02
N GLN A 49 63.93 26.93 46.22
CA GLN A 49 63.83 27.14 44.76
C GLN A 49 64.95 26.44 43.98
N MET A 50 64.66 26.03 42.72
CA MET A 50 65.58 25.59 41.64
C MET A 50 66.10 24.13 41.71
N VAL A 51 66.41 23.39 40.64
CA VAL A 51 66.26 23.48 39.15
C VAL A 51 66.60 22.07 38.58
N GLU A 52 66.11 21.52 37.46
CA GLU A 52 64.86 21.58 36.68
C GLU A 52 64.88 20.36 35.71
N GLU A 53 63.75 19.79 35.29
CA GLU A 53 63.65 19.06 33.99
C GLU A 53 62.22 19.16 33.39
N PRO A 54 62.07 19.27 32.06
CA PRO A 54 60.92 20.00 31.49
C PRO A 54 59.71 19.12 31.16
N GLN A 55 58.60 19.33 31.87
CA GLN A 55 57.28 18.81 31.44
C GLN A 55 56.45 19.89 30.74
N ARG A 56 55.93 19.50 29.57
CA ARG A 56 55.29 20.38 28.59
C ARG A 56 53.99 21.01 29.13
N SER A 57 53.79 22.29 28.82
CA SER A 57 52.56 23.02 29.09
C SER A 57 51.33 22.37 28.42
N ALA A 58 50.35 21.95 29.20
CA ALA A 58 49.02 21.61 28.72
C ALA A 58 48.03 22.74 29.08
N THR A 59 47.60 23.49 28.07
CA THR A 59 46.64 24.58 28.23
C THR A 59 45.29 24.03 28.70
N ALA A 60 44.87 24.39 29.92
CA ALA A 60 43.61 23.90 30.49
C ALA A 60 42.39 24.52 29.81
N THR A 61 41.83 23.83 28.80
CA THR A 61 40.60 24.24 28.12
C THR A 61 39.41 24.18 29.06
N ARG A 62 38.96 25.34 29.53
CA ARG A 62 37.77 25.52 30.37
C ARG A 62 36.50 25.05 29.63
N ARG A 63 36.09 23.79 29.85
CA ARG A 63 34.85 23.23 29.29
C ARG A 63 33.64 24.06 29.76
N VAL A 64 32.98 24.73 28.81
CA VAL A 64 31.69 25.39 29.07
C VAL A 64 30.62 24.31 29.15
N THR A 65 29.99 24.17 30.32
CA THR A 65 28.86 23.27 30.52
C THR A 65 27.60 23.86 29.85
N LEU A 66 27.31 23.39 28.65
CA LEU A 66 26.06 23.72 27.94
C LEU A 66 24.86 23.24 28.77
N ARG A 67 23.81 24.05 28.86
CA ARG A 67 22.58 23.65 29.55
C ARG A 67 21.75 22.74 28.65
N ALA A 68 21.32 21.59 29.16
CA ALA A 68 20.43 20.70 28.43
C ALA A 68 19.07 21.37 28.16
N LEU A 69 18.60 21.32 26.92
CA LEU A 69 17.31 21.84 26.50
C LEU A 69 16.48 20.72 25.88
N PRO A 70 15.35 20.29 26.47
CA PRO A 70 14.48 19.31 25.86
C PRO A 70 13.75 19.92 24.65
N ILE A 71 13.92 19.32 23.47
CA ILE A 71 13.19 19.67 22.24
C ILE A 71 12.62 18.36 21.66
N GLY A 72 11.36 18.39 21.23
CA GLY A 72 10.74 17.28 20.49
C GLY A 72 11.21 17.23 19.04
N GLU A 73 10.53 16.47 18.19
CA GLU A 73 10.90 16.37 16.76
C GLU A 73 10.75 17.68 16.00
N ALA A 74 9.83 18.54 16.44
CA ALA A 74 9.65 19.88 15.92
C ALA A 74 9.16 20.83 17.02
N ILE A 75 9.47 22.12 16.90
CA ILE A 75 9.11 23.15 17.88
C ILE A 75 8.76 24.47 17.19
N ALA A 76 7.76 25.19 17.72
CA ALA A 76 7.45 26.53 17.24
C ALA A 76 8.53 27.54 17.69
N VAL A 77 8.93 28.47 16.82
CA VAL A 77 10.02 29.43 17.09
C VAL A 77 9.79 30.23 18.38
N GLY A 78 8.55 30.65 18.66
CA GLY A 78 8.19 31.32 19.91
C GLY A 78 8.40 30.45 21.15
N VAL A 79 8.00 29.17 21.09
CA VAL A 79 8.17 28.22 22.21
C VAL A 79 9.64 27.88 22.43
N LEU A 80 10.44 27.79 21.37
CA LEU A 80 11.90 27.64 21.47
C LEU A 80 12.53 28.85 22.17
N ALA A 81 12.13 30.06 21.78
CA ALA A 81 12.59 31.30 22.40
C ALA A 81 12.24 31.38 23.90
N GLU A 82 11.01 31.01 24.27
CA GLU A 82 10.58 30.93 25.68
C GLU A 82 11.38 29.90 26.49
N ARG A 83 11.57 28.68 25.98
CA ARG A 83 12.36 27.64 26.66
C ARG A 83 13.82 28.06 26.85
N MET A 84 14.37 28.82 25.91
CA MET A 84 15.73 29.39 25.99
C MET A 84 15.79 30.69 26.80
N ARG A 85 14.65 31.28 27.16
CA ARG A 85 14.53 32.61 27.80
C ARG A 85 15.22 33.73 26.99
N VAL A 86 15.06 33.67 25.68
CA VAL A 86 15.61 34.61 24.68
C VAL A 86 14.46 35.31 23.96
N GLU A 87 14.67 36.56 23.55
CA GLU A 87 13.69 37.30 22.74
C GLU A 87 13.44 36.60 21.38
N PRO A 88 12.18 36.36 20.95
CA PRO A 88 11.88 35.67 19.69
C PRO A 88 12.55 36.29 18.47
N VAL A 89 12.72 37.62 18.47
CA VAL A 89 13.42 38.37 17.41
C VAL A 89 14.90 37.94 17.26
N GLN A 90 15.56 37.53 18.34
CA GLN A 90 16.95 37.05 18.29
C GLN A 90 17.02 35.62 17.72
N VAL A 91 16.06 34.75 18.07
CA VAL A 91 15.95 33.40 17.52
C VAL A 91 15.68 33.45 16.01
N ILE A 92 14.74 34.31 15.56
CA ILE A 92 14.45 34.55 14.14
C ILE A 92 15.69 35.08 13.39
N LYS A 93 16.44 36.03 13.98
CA LYS A 93 17.70 36.52 13.39
C LYS A 93 18.76 35.43 13.24
N GLN A 94 18.81 34.46 14.15
CA GLN A 94 19.76 33.36 14.07
C GLN A 94 19.32 32.27 13.08
N LEU A 95 18.02 32.02 12.94
CA LEU A 95 17.44 31.18 11.87
C LEU A 95 17.76 31.75 10.48
N MET A 96 17.55 33.05 10.26
CA MET A 96 17.88 33.70 8.99
C MET A 96 19.37 33.61 8.64
N ARG A 97 20.27 33.66 9.63
CA ARG A 97 21.71 33.44 9.42
C ARG A 97 22.06 32.00 9.03
N GLY A 98 21.23 31.03 9.40
CA GLY A 98 21.30 29.64 8.96
C GLY A 98 20.55 29.36 7.66
N GLY A 99 20.06 30.39 6.96
CA GLY A 99 19.29 30.24 5.72
C GLY A 99 17.80 29.93 5.90
N VAL A 100 17.30 29.82 7.13
CA VAL A 100 15.90 29.45 7.43
C VAL A 100 15.08 30.70 7.74
N PHE A 101 14.17 31.06 6.84
CA PHE A 101 13.23 32.16 7.06
C PHE A 101 11.98 31.63 7.79
N ALA A 102 11.86 32.00 9.07
CA ALA A 102 10.77 31.54 9.93
C ALA A 102 10.08 32.67 10.71
N SER A 103 8.75 32.60 10.81
CA SER A 103 7.94 33.49 11.66
C SER A 103 7.78 32.94 13.09
N ILE A 104 7.30 33.76 14.04
CA ILE A 104 7.18 33.40 15.47
C ILE A 104 6.38 32.10 15.69
N ASN A 105 5.31 31.91 14.92
CA ASN A 105 4.39 30.76 15.04
C ASN A 105 4.80 29.57 14.14
N GLN A 106 5.86 29.71 13.36
CA GLN A 106 6.31 28.67 12.44
C GLN A 106 6.99 27.54 13.22
N ILE A 107 6.70 26.31 12.80
CA ILE A 107 7.29 25.10 13.37
C ILE A 107 8.58 24.81 12.60
N ILE A 108 9.67 24.63 13.33
CA ILE A 108 10.97 24.19 12.81
C ILE A 108 11.32 22.80 13.34
N ASP A 109 12.09 22.04 12.57
CA ASP A 109 12.58 20.70 12.89
C ASP A 109 13.62 20.70 14.02
N PHE A 110 13.88 19.52 14.58
CA PHE A 110 14.84 19.32 15.66
C PHE A 110 16.26 19.79 15.29
N ASP A 111 16.76 19.51 14.09
CA ASP A 111 18.16 19.80 13.73
C ASP A 111 18.40 21.31 13.56
N THR A 112 17.47 22.00 12.89
CA THR A 112 17.45 23.46 12.82
C THR A 112 17.32 24.09 14.22
N ALA A 113 16.41 23.58 15.06
CA ALA A 113 16.23 24.07 16.42
C ALA A 113 17.46 23.83 17.31
N ALA A 114 18.13 22.67 17.15
CA ALA A 114 19.35 22.30 17.86
C ALA A 114 20.55 23.15 17.43
N GLY A 115 20.67 23.43 16.13
CA GLY A 115 21.67 24.35 15.58
C GLY A 115 21.56 25.75 16.18
N VAL A 116 20.33 26.29 16.28
CA VAL A 116 20.09 27.59 16.91
C VAL A 116 20.31 27.53 18.43
N ALA A 117 19.79 26.54 19.13
CA ALA A 117 19.97 26.37 20.58
C ALA A 117 21.45 26.37 20.99
N ARG A 118 22.31 25.71 20.20
CA ARG A 118 23.76 25.63 20.40
C ARG A 118 24.43 27.00 20.44
N VAL A 119 24.02 27.94 19.58
CA VAL A 119 24.57 29.30 19.51
C VAL A 119 24.27 30.11 20.77
N PHE A 120 23.14 29.84 21.43
CA PHE A 120 22.74 30.47 22.69
C PHE A 120 23.20 29.67 23.94
N GLY A 121 24.10 28.70 23.80
CA GLY A 121 24.69 27.96 24.93
C GLY A 121 23.85 26.78 25.45
N TYR A 122 22.88 26.31 24.67
CA TYR A 122 22.03 25.17 25.01
C TYR A 122 22.41 23.93 24.19
N ALA A 123 22.51 22.78 24.87
CA ALA A 123 22.60 21.48 24.21
C ALA A 123 21.18 20.93 24.04
N ALA A 124 20.65 20.99 22.82
CA ALA A 124 19.37 20.36 22.51
C ALA A 124 19.48 18.84 22.69
N ARG A 125 18.66 18.28 23.58
CA ARG A 125 18.46 16.84 23.70
C ARG A 125 17.15 16.53 22.99
N LYS A 126 17.17 15.63 21.99
CA LYS A 126 15.95 15.09 21.42
C LYS A 126 15.23 14.38 22.55
N VAL A 127 14.14 14.98 23.01
CA VAL A 127 13.13 14.25 23.74
C VAL A 127 12.34 13.57 22.64
N GLU A 128 12.60 12.28 22.45
CA GLU A 128 11.56 11.42 21.88
C GLU A 128 10.29 11.73 22.65
N ASP A 129 9.21 12.04 21.93
CA ASP A 129 7.94 12.34 22.59
C ASP A 129 7.46 11.08 23.32
N SER A 130 7.83 10.97 24.60
CA SER A 130 7.19 10.14 25.62
C SER A 130 5.75 10.60 25.92
N VAL A 131 5.19 11.39 25.01
CA VAL A 131 3.75 11.59 24.74
C VAL A 131 3.23 10.50 23.77
N SER A 132 3.85 9.31 23.83
CA SER A 132 3.10 8.05 23.82
C SER A 132 2.08 7.96 24.96
N ALA A 133 2.12 8.86 25.96
CA ALA A 133 1.21 9.02 27.11
C ALA A 133 -0.32 9.24 26.85
N ALA A 134 -0.85 8.78 25.71
CA ALA A 134 -2.28 8.53 25.49
C ALA A 134 -2.58 7.11 24.97
N GLY A 135 -1.56 6.30 24.67
CA GLY A 135 -1.60 4.84 24.67
C GLY A 135 -0.64 4.39 25.78
N GLY A 136 -1.21 4.06 26.95
CA GLY A 136 -0.50 4.07 28.23
C GLY A 136 0.92 3.50 28.17
N SER A 137 1.86 4.21 28.81
CA SER A 137 3.18 3.67 29.12
C SER A 137 3.02 2.23 29.59
N VAL A 138 3.62 1.31 28.85
CA VAL A 138 3.92 -0.01 29.38
C VAL A 138 4.80 0.26 30.59
N ALA A 139 4.21 0.24 31.79
CA ALA A 139 4.98 -0.15 32.95
C ALA A 139 5.59 -1.50 32.55
N GLU A 140 6.91 -1.64 32.69
CA GLU A 140 7.56 -2.93 32.49
C GLU A 140 6.79 -3.92 33.37
N ASP A 141 6.10 -4.87 32.73
CA ASP A 141 5.23 -5.79 33.44
C ASP A 141 6.12 -6.55 34.43
N GLU A 142 5.77 -6.53 35.73
CA GLU A 142 6.54 -7.28 36.73
C GLU A 142 6.61 -8.74 36.28
N SER A 143 7.76 -9.39 36.41
CA SER A 143 7.97 -10.73 35.84
C SER A 143 7.01 -11.80 36.39
N ALA A 144 6.31 -11.52 37.49
CA ALA A 144 5.27 -12.34 38.09
C ALA A 144 3.87 -12.18 37.45
N ASP A 145 3.66 -11.14 36.63
CA ASP A 145 2.43 -10.90 35.88
C ASP A 145 2.50 -11.41 34.44
N LEU A 146 3.67 -11.87 33.98
CA LEU A 146 3.86 -12.50 32.68
C LEU A 146 3.48 -13.99 32.75
N GLU A 147 2.46 -14.37 31.99
CA GLU A 147 1.98 -15.74 31.83
C GLU A 147 2.32 -16.24 30.42
N THR A 148 2.58 -17.55 30.27
CA THR A 148 2.79 -18.19 28.96
C THR A 148 1.55 -18.03 28.10
N ARG A 149 1.71 -17.63 26.83
CA ARG A 149 0.59 -17.44 25.88
C ARG A 149 0.66 -18.40 24.70
N PRO A 150 -0.48 -18.71 24.06
CA PRO A 150 -0.53 -19.41 22.77
C PRO A 150 0.38 -18.74 21.72
N ALA A 151 1.06 -19.53 20.91
CA ALA A 151 1.76 -19.02 19.73
C ALA A 151 0.75 -18.53 18.68
N VAL A 152 1.08 -17.43 18.00
CA VAL A 152 0.37 -16.98 16.80
C VAL A 152 1.23 -17.29 15.57
N VAL A 153 0.68 -18.06 14.64
CA VAL A 153 1.38 -18.66 13.50
C VAL A 153 0.77 -18.15 12.19
N THR A 154 1.54 -17.49 11.32
CA THR A 154 1.08 -17.17 9.95
C THR A 154 1.48 -18.29 9.01
N VAL A 155 0.59 -18.68 8.10
CA VAL A 155 0.91 -19.62 7.01
C VAL A 155 1.09 -18.89 5.69
N LEU A 156 2.26 -19.07 5.07
CA LEU A 156 2.77 -18.34 3.91
C LEU A 156 3.22 -19.31 2.79
N GLY A 157 3.47 -18.79 1.59
CA GLY A 157 3.90 -19.57 0.41
C GLY A 157 3.08 -19.29 -0.86
N HIS A 158 3.48 -19.88 -1.97
CA HIS A 158 2.89 -19.68 -3.30
C HIS A 158 1.42 -20.15 -3.41
N VAL A 159 0.70 -19.65 -4.43
CA VAL A 159 -0.61 -20.18 -4.86
C VAL A 159 -0.49 -21.68 -5.15
N ASP A 160 -1.57 -22.44 -4.93
CA ASP A 160 -1.70 -23.89 -5.16
C ASP A 160 -0.69 -24.83 -4.45
N HIS A 161 0.21 -24.30 -3.61
CA HIS A 161 1.02 -25.09 -2.67
C HIS A 161 0.21 -25.71 -1.51
N GLY A 162 -1.12 -25.57 -1.50
CA GLY A 162 -2.01 -26.25 -0.55
C GLY A 162 -2.06 -25.64 0.86
N LYS A 163 -1.74 -24.35 1.04
CA LYS A 163 -1.85 -23.63 2.33
C LYS A 163 -3.23 -23.83 2.98
N THR A 164 -4.29 -23.42 2.28
CA THR A 164 -5.67 -23.51 2.78
C THR A 164 -6.08 -24.96 3.06
N THR A 165 -5.60 -25.92 2.25
CA THR A 165 -5.81 -27.36 2.44
C THR A 165 -5.15 -27.87 3.73
N LEU A 166 -3.91 -27.43 4.01
CA LEU A 166 -3.19 -27.76 5.24
C LEU A 166 -3.94 -27.21 6.46
N LEU A 167 -4.41 -25.96 6.37
CA LEU A 167 -5.19 -25.33 7.44
C LEU A 167 -6.56 -25.98 7.67
N ASP A 168 -7.24 -26.41 6.60
CA ASP A 168 -8.47 -27.18 6.70
C ASP A 168 -8.26 -28.55 7.35
N ALA A 169 -7.19 -29.25 6.99
CA ALA A 169 -6.82 -30.53 7.59
C ALA A 169 -6.49 -30.38 9.10
N ILE A 170 -5.70 -29.37 9.46
CA ILE A 170 -5.40 -29.01 10.87
C ILE A 170 -6.70 -28.68 11.63
N ARG A 171 -7.60 -27.90 11.03
CA ARG A 171 -8.87 -27.47 11.64
C ARG A 171 -9.96 -28.56 11.63
N ARG A 172 -9.76 -29.66 10.89
CA ARG A 172 -10.77 -30.68 10.58
C ARG A 172 -12.03 -30.08 9.93
N THR A 173 -11.85 -29.09 9.06
CA THR A 173 -12.92 -28.44 8.29
C THR A 173 -12.68 -28.55 6.79
N ASN A 174 -13.61 -27.98 6.00
CA ASN A 174 -13.48 -27.86 4.56
C ASN A 174 -14.02 -26.49 4.13
N VAL A 175 -13.18 -25.47 4.29
CA VAL A 175 -13.33 -24.09 3.81
C VAL A 175 -13.02 -24.00 2.31
N VAL A 176 -12.01 -24.74 1.82
CA VAL A 176 -11.64 -24.75 0.38
C VAL A 176 -12.84 -25.08 -0.51
N ALA A 177 -13.68 -26.05 -0.12
CA ALA A 177 -14.90 -26.40 -0.88
C ALA A 177 -16.05 -25.38 -0.75
N ARG A 178 -15.91 -24.33 0.07
CA ARG A 178 -16.91 -23.28 0.30
C ARG A 178 -16.51 -21.93 -0.28
N GLU A 179 -15.22 -21.67 -0.47
CA GLU A 179 -14.72 -20.42 -1.06
C GLU A 179 -14.83 -20.40 -2.60
N ALA A 180 -15.18 -19.25 -3.15
CA ALA A 180 -15.35 -19.07 -4.58
C ALA A 180 -14.00 -19.21 -5.30
N GLY A 181 -13.88 -20.22 -6.17
CA GLY A 181 -12.64 -20.53 -6.88
C GLY A 181 -11.62 -21.38 -6.12
N GLY A 182 -11.94 -21.84 -4.90
CA GLY A 182 -11.08 -22.75 -4.14
C GLY A 182 -9.79 -22.12 -3.57
N ILE A 183 -9.76 -20.79 -3.40
CA ILE A 183 -8.61 -20.03 -2.91
C ILE A 183 -9.00 -19.13 -1.72
N THR A 184 -8.13 -19.03 -0.71
CA THR A 184 -8.26 -18.05 0.37
C THR A 184 -8.19 -16.63 -0.20
N GLN A 185 -9.25 -15.83 -0.01
CA GLN A 185 -9.29 -14.40 -0.39
C GLN A 185 -9.32 -13.43 0.80
N HIS A 186 -9.54 -13.94 2.02
CA HIS A 186 -9.68 -13.17 3.27
C HIS A 186 -8.60 -13.55 4.28
N ILE A 187 -8.31 -12.68 5.25
CA ILE A 187 -7.41 -13.07 6.34
C ILE A 187 -8.22 -13.76 7.44
N GLY A 188 -8.18 -15.09 7.46
CA GLY A 188 -8.78 -15.90 8.52
C GLY A 188 -7.89 -15.92 9.76
N ALA A 189 -8.47 -15.84 10.96
CA ALA A 189 -7.75 -16.11 12.21
C ALA A 189 -8.58 -17.08 13.06
N TYR A 190 -7.97 -18.20 13.47
CA TYR A 190 -8.64 -19.26 14.22
C TYR A 190 -7.67 -19.92 15.21
N GLN A 191 -8.20 -20.69 16.16
CA GLN A 191 -7.41 -21.34 17.20
C GLN A 191 -7.70 -22.85 17.18
N VAL A 192 -6.65 -23.65 17.30
CA VAL A 192 -6.70 -25.11 17.38
C VAL A 192 -6.00 -25.53 18.67
N VAL A 193 -6.49 -26.60 19.30
CA VAL A 193 -5.88 -27.16 20.52
C VAL A 193 -5.21 -28.46 20.14
N HIS A 194 -3.88 -28.52 20.30
CA HIS A 194 -3.07 -29.72 20.17
C HIS A 194 -2.48 -30.05 21.55
N ASN A 195 -2.53 -31.31 21.97
CA ASN A 195 -2.05 -31.78 23.29
C ASN A 195 -2.51 -31.02 24.57
N GLY A 196 -3.50 -30.13 24.46
CA GLY A 196 -3.98 -29.24 25.53
C GLY A 196 -3.48 -27.78 25.39
N THR A 197 -2.50 -27.54 24.54
CA THR A 197 -1.95 -26.22 24.19
C THR A 197 -2.75 -25.59 23.05
N PRO A 198 -3.22 -24.33 23.17
CA PRO A 198 -3.80 -23.62 22.05
C PRO A 198 -2.71 -23.08 21.12
N VAL A 199 -2.94 -23.17 19.81
CA VAL A 199 -2.16 -22.51 18.76
C VAL A 199 -3.11 -21.69 17.90
N THR A 200 -2.78 -20.41 17.69
CA THR A 200 -3.59 -19.49 16.88
C THR A 200 -2.98 -19.39 15.49
N PHE A 201 -3.75 -19.74 14.46
CA PHE A 201 -3.33 -19.65 13.06
C PHE A 201 -3.93 -18.41 12.39
N ILE A 202 -3.12 -17.77 11.55
CA ILE A 202 -3.53 -16.73 10.60
C ILE A 202 -3.36 -17.30 9.19
N ASP A 203 -4.48 -17.47 8.49
CA ASP A 203 -4.50 -17.80 7.06
C ASP A 203 -4.33 -16.51 6.25
N THR A 204 -3.40 -16.50 5.29
CA THR A 204 -3.16 -15.34 4.43
C THR A 204 -3.28 -15.71 2.94
N PRO A 205 -3.95 -14.86 2.13
CA PRO A 205 -4.05 -15.11 0.69
C PRO A 205 -2.70 -15.22 -0.01
N GLY A 206 -2.54 -16.27 -0.81
CA GLY A 206 -1.29 -16.57 -1.51
C GLY A 206 -0.99 -15.69 -2.73
N HIS A 207 -2.01 -15.08 -3.34
CA HIS A 207 -1.86 -14.35 -4.61
C HIS A 207 -1.12 -13.02 -4.40
N GLU A 208 -0.25 -12.65 -5.35
CA GLU A 208 0.55 -11.41 -5.34
C GLU A 208 -0.20 -10.13 -4.95
N ALA A 209 -1.43 -9.92 -5.44
CA ALA A 209 -2.25 -8.75 -5.13
C ALA A 209 -2.46 -8.54 -3.62
N PHE A 210 -2.29 -9.59 -2.81
CA PHE A 210 -2.42 -9.55 -1.36
C PHE A 210 -1.06 -9.42 -0.63
N THR A 211 -0.02 -8.90 -1.30
CA THR A 211 1.30 -8.58 -0.68
C THR A 211 1.14 -7.83 0.65
N ALA A 212 0.32 -6.77 0.65
CA ALA A 212 0.04 -5.97 1.84
C ALA A 212 -0.75 -6.71 2.94
N MET A 213 -1.35 -7.88 2.65
CA MET A 213 -1.90 -8.77 3.68
C MET A 213 -0.83 -9.67 4.28
N ARG A 214 0.06 -10.26 3.45
CA ARG A 214 1.18 -11.10 3.92
C ARG A 214 2.12 -10.36 4.86
N ALA A 215 2.54 -9.14 4.47
CA ALA A 215 3.40 -8.30 5.31
C ALA A 215 2.76 -7.99 6.68
N ARG A 216 1.43 -7.78 6.72
CA ARG A 216 0.69 -7.60 7.98
C ARG A 216 0.59 -8.90 8.80
N GLY A 217 0.38 -10.05 8.15
CA GLY A 217 0.40 -11.36 8.80
C GLY A 217 1.73 -11.62 9.51
N ALA A 218 2.84 -11.50 8.77
CA ALA A 218 4.19 -11.69 9.32
C ALA A 218 4.47 -10.81 10.55
N GLN A 219 4.12 -9.52 10.50
CA GLN A 219 4.35 -8.57 11.60
C GLN A 219 3.54 -8.82 12.89
N VAL A 220 2.49 -9.64 12.84
CA VAL A 220 1.62 -9.90 14.01
C VAL A 220 1.77 -11.30 14.59
N THR A 221 2.74 -12.07 14.09
CA THR A 221 2.94 -13.48 14.46
C THR A 221 4.29 -13.78 15.06
N ASP A 222 4.29 -14.80 15.91
CA ASP A 222 5.44 -15.29 16.66
C ASP A 222 6.24 -16.32 15.86
N ILE A 223 5.58 -17.03 14.93
CA ILE A 223 6.17 -18.07 14.07
C ILE A 223 5.56 -17.96 12.66
N ALA A 224 6.35 -18.21 11.63
CA ALA A 224 5.91 -18.31 10.24
C ALA A 224 6.06 -19.74 9.70
N VAL A 225 4.99 -20.32 9.17
CA VAL A 225 5.02 -21.61 8.46
C VAL A 225 5.04 -21.34 6.95
N LEU A 226 6.15 -21.68 6.29
CA LEU A 226 6.31 -21.56 4.84
C LEU A 226 5.94 -22.88 4.15
N VAL A 227 4.84 -22.86 3.40
CA VAL A 227 4.36 -24.04 2.66
C VAL A 227 4.95 -24.07 1.25
N VAL A 228 5.77 -25.08 0.98
CA VAL A 228 6.42 -25.30 -0.32
C VAL A 228 5.99 -26.66 -0.85
N ALA A 229 5.46 -26.73 -2.07
CA ALA A 229 5.05 -28.01 -2.63
C ALA A 229 6.27 -28.80 -3.16
N ALA A 230 6.30 -30.10 -2.89
CA ALA A 230 7.42 -30.99 -3.23
C ALA A 230 7.58 -31.26 -4.74
N ASP A 231 6.53 -31.06 -5.52
CA ASP A 231 6.52 -31.18 -6.99
C ASP A 231 6.95 -29.87 -7.69
N ASP A 232 6.44 -28.73 -7.22
CA ASP A 232 6.70 -27.40 -7.78
C ASP A 232 8.08 -26.86 -7.38
N GLY A 233 8.40 -26.89 -6.09
CA GLY A 233 9.60 -26.29 -5.50
C GLY A 233 9.45 -24.83 -5.07
N VAL A 234 10.57 -24.12 -4.90
CA VAL A 234 10.57 -22.69 -4.55
C VAL A 234 10.15 -21.86 -5.77
N MET A 235 9.13 -21.02 -5.59
CA MET A 235 8.51 -20.15 -6.59
C MET A 235 8.65 -18.67 -6.21
N PRO A 236 8.44 -17.69 -7.12
CA PRO A 236 8.66 -16.27 -6.82
C PRO A 236 7.90 -15.73 -5.59
N GLN A 237 6.66 -16.18 -5.36
CA GLN A 237 5.89 -15.80 -4.16
C GLN A 237 6.41 -16.46 -2.87
N THR A 238 7.10 -17.61 -2.98
CA THR A 238 7.82 -18.23 -1.86
C THR A 238 9.03 -17.38 -1.47
N VAL A 239 9.76 -16.84 -2.45
CA VAL A 239 10.87 -15.88 -2.22
C VAL A 239 10.35 -14.59 -1.59
N GLU A 240 9.25 -14.03 -2.11
CA GLU A 240 8.62 -12.84 -1.52
C GLU A 240 8.18 -13.09 -0.06
N ALA A 241 7.59 -14.26 0.23
CA ALA A 241 7.23 -14.64 1.59
C ALA A 241 8.46 -14.77 2.51
N ILE A 242 9.54 -15.37 2.00
CA ILE A 242 10.85 -15.44 2.66
C ILE A 242 11.37 -14.05 3.04
N ASP A 243 11.30 -13.09 2.13
CA ASP A 243 11.80 -11.72 2.35
C ASP A 243 10.97 -10.99 3.44
N HIS A 244 9.64 -11.17 3.46
CA HIS A 244 8.79 -10.64 4.53
C HIS A 244 9.09 -11.26 5.90
N ILE A 245 9.38 -12.57 5.96
CA ILE A 245 9.75 -13.26 7.21
C ILE A 245 11.10 -12.75 7.72
N LYS A 246 12.12 -12.67 6.85
CA LYS A 246 13.44 -12.09 7.19
C LYS A 246 13.32 -10.66 7.69
N ALA A 247 12.55 -9.81 7.00
CA ALA A 247 12.35 -8.41 7.39
C ALA A 247 11.53 -8.22 8.69
N ALA A 248 10.80 -9.24 9.12
CA ALA A 248 10.04 -9.25 10.37
C ALA A 248 10.79 -9.92 11.54
N GLU A 249 11.96 -10.52 11.30
CA GLU A 249 12.76 -11.27 12.28
C GLU A 249 11.98 -12.43 12.96
N VAL A 250 11.05 -13.05 12.23
CA VAL A 250 10.16 -14.12 12.76
C VAL A 250 10.77 -15.52 12.50
N PRO A 251 10.83 -16.41 13.51
CA PRO A 251 11.21 -17.81 13.36
C PRO A 251 10.38 -18.54 12.28
N ILE A 252 11.05 -19.34 11.46
CA ILE A 252 10.45 -20.03 10.32
C ILE A 252 10.42 -21.55 10.53
N ILE A 253 9.33 -22.18 10.08
CA ILE A 253 9.21 -23.62 9.91
C ILE A 253 8.78 -23.89 8.47
N VAL A 254 9.42 -24.82 7.78
CA VAL A 254 9.10 -25.17 6.39
C VAL A 254 8.23 -26.41 6.36
N ALA A 255 7.03 -26.29 5.80
CA ALA A 255 6.14 -27.42 5.52
C ALA A 255 6.26 -27.81 4.05
N ILE A 256 6.97 -28.92 3.78
CA ILE A 256 7.14 -29.48 2.43
C ILE A 256 5.89 -30.30 2.10
N ASN A 257 4.96 -29.71 1.36
CA ASN A 257 3.61 -30.25 1.13
C ASN A 257 3.49 -31.08 -0.17
N LYS A 258 2.36 -31.76 -0.33
CA LYS A 258 2.03 -32.67 -1.45
C LYS A 258 2.95 -33.91 -1.51
N MET A 259 3.38 -34.45 -0.37
CA MET A 259 4.18 -35.69 -0.31
C MET A 259 3.42 -36.94 -0.82
N ASP A 260 2.11 -36.86 -1.04
CA ASP A 260 1.31 -37.87 -1.76
C ASP A 260 1.45 -37.82 -3.31
N SER A 261 2.15 -36.81 -3.85
CA SER A 261 2.42 -36.68 -5.28
C SER A 261 3.50 -37.66 -5.73
N PRO A 262 3.32 -38.41 -6.84
CA PRO A 262 4.34 -39.31 -7.36
C PRO A 262 5.62 -38.60 -7.86
N ASN A 263 5.56 -37.26 -8.00
CA ASN A 263 6.68 -36.41 -8.41
C ASN A 263 7.26 -35.59 -7.24
N ALA A 264 6.93 -35.93 -5.98
CA ALA A 264 7.44 -35.22 -4.81
C ALA A 264 8.96 -35.41 -4.63
N ASP A 265 9.71 -34.30 -4.60
CA ASP A 265 11.16 -34.28 -4.37
C ASP A 265 11.51 -33.28 -3.24
N PRO A 266 11.49 -33.70 -1.96
CA PRO A 266 11.82 -32.83 -0.84
C PRO A 266 13.30 -32.39 -0.83
N GLU A 267 14.22 -33.17 -1.41
CA GLU A 267 15.65 -32.82 -1.50
C GLU A 267 15.88 -31.66 -2.47
N ARG A 268 15.14 -31.61 -3.58
CA ARG A 268 15.12 -30.43 -4.47
C ARG A 268 14.64 -29.18 -3.74
N VAL A 269 13.60 -29.28 -2.90
CA VAL A 269 13.10 -28.15 -2.09
C VAL A 269 14.17 -27.67 -1.11
N ARG A 270 14.80 -28.58 -0.35
CA ARG A 270 15.90 -28.26 0.59
C ARG A 270 17.06 -27.54 -0.09
N ARG A 271 17.49 -28.02 -1.27
CA ARG A 271 18.55 -27.36 -2.06
C ARG A 271 18.17 -25.94 -2.48
N GLN A 272 16.96 -25.74 -2.99
CA GLN A 272 16.49 -24.41 -3.41
C GLN A 272 16.35 -23.43 -2.22
N LEU A 273 15.92 -23.91 -1.05
CA LEU A 273 15.84 -23.07 0.15
C LEU A 273 17.23 -22.63 0.63
N SER A 274 18.24 -23.51 0.54
CA SER A 274 19.63 -23.18 0.85
C SER A 274 20.21 -22.09 -0.07
N GLU A 275 19.80 -22.04 -1.34
CA GLU A 275 20.15 -20.95 -2.28
C GLU A 275 19.59 -19.58 -1.84
N HIS A 276 18.55 -19.57 -1.00
CA HIS A 276 17.95 -18.36 -0.39
C HIS A 276 18.39 -18.13 1.06
N GLU A 277 19.47 -18.77 1.51
CA GLU A 277 20.03 -18.71 2.87
C GLU A 277 19.18 -19.40 3.95
N PHE A 278 18.19 -20.23 3.58
CA PHE A 278 17.44 -21.08 4.52
C PHE A 278 18.03 -22.48 4.53
N VAL A 279 18.99 -22.70 5.43
CA VAL A 279 19.61 -24.02 5.61
C VAL A 279 18.78 -24.83 6.61
N VAL A 280 18.35 -26.02 6.20
CA VAL A 280 17.56 -26.92 7.05
C VAL A 280 18.41 -27.58 8.14
N GLU A 281 17.82 -27.92 9.28
CA GLU A 281 18.50 -28.58 10.41
C GLU A 281 19.27 -29.85 9.98
N LYS A 282 18.71 -30.63 9.06
CA LYS A 282 19.34 -31.86 8.50
C LYS A 282 20.69 -31.59 7.84
N TRP A 283 20.94 -30.35 7.40
CA TRP A 283 22.18 -29.91 6.77
C TRP A 283 23.03 -29.01 7.71
N GLY A 284 22.67 -28.94 9.00
CA GLY A 284 23.37 -28.16 10.01
C GLY A 284 22.95 -26.69 10.11
N GLY A 285 21.77 -26.34 9.57
CA GLY A 285 21.17 -25.02 9.73
C GLY A 285 20.20 -24.93 10.91
N ASP A 286 19.40 -23.88 10.92
CA ASP A 286 18.45 -23.47 11.97
C ASP A 286 16.97 -23.61 11.55
N VAL A 287 16.70 -23.93 10.29
CA VAL A 287 15.34 -24.03 9.75
C VAL A 287 14.79 -25.44 9.92
N ILE A 288 13.72 -25.59 10.70
CA ILE A 288 13.02 -26.88 10.86
C ILE A 288 12.23 -27.17 9.57
N ASP A 289 12.40 -28.38 9.00
CA ASP A 289 11.68 -28.83 7.81
C ASP A 289 10.85 -30.10 8.08
N VAL A 290 9.54 -30.01 7.82
CA VAL A 290 8.58 -31.09 8.03
C VAL A 290 7.94 -31.48 6.70
N GLU A 291 8.02 -32.77 6.36
CA GLU A 291 7.37 -33.36 5.18
C GLU A 291 5.90 -33.65 5.49
N VAL A 292 4.96 -33.09 4.72
CA VAL A 292 3.52 -33.19 4.98
C VAL A 292 2.71 -33.55 3.73
N SER A 293 1.59 -34.25 3.92
CA SER A 293 0.51 -34.29 2.95
C SER A 293 -0.75 -33.69 3.56
N ALA A 294 -1.07 -32.45 3.19
CA ALA A 294 -2.31 -31.80 3.58
C ALA A 294 -3.58 -32.58 3.16
N LYS A 295 -3.47 -33.49 2.18
CA LYS A 295 -4.59 -34.27 1.64
C LYS A 295 -4.76 -35.62 2.34
N ALA A 296 -3.67 -36.31 2.66
CA ALA A 296 -3.71 -37.56 3.41
C ALA A 296 -3.85 -37.32 4.93
N GLY A 297 -3.34 -36.19 5.42
CA GLY A 297 -3.22 -35.86 6.84
C GLY A 297 -1.85 -36.20 7.45
N ASP A 298 -0.96 -36.83 6.66
CA ASP A 298 0.36 -37.26 7.09
C ASP A 298 1.29 -36.08 7.38
N GLY A 299 2.14 -36.20 8.41
CA GLY A 299 3.09 -35.17 8.86
C GLY A 299 2.47 -33.96 9.58
N ILE A 300 1.13 -33.85 9.62
CA ILE A 300 0.46 -32.74 10.33
C ILE A 300 0.70 -32.77 11.86
N PRO A 301 0.68 -33.93 12.55
CA PRO A 301 1.05 -33.97 13.97
C PRO A 301 2.47 -33.46 14.21
N ASP A 302 3.44 -33.96 13.43
CA ASP A 302 4.86 -33.59 13.52
C ASP A 302 5.08 -32.08 13.29
N LEU A 303 4.30 -31.47 12.38
CA LEU A 303 4.30 -30.02 12.16
C LEU A 303 3.76 -29.25 13.37
N LEU A 304 2.71 -29.75 14.04
CA LEU A 304 2.17 -29.12 15.25
C LEU A 304 3.13 -29.26 16.43
N GLU A 305 3.76 -30.42 16.62
CA GLU A 305 4.81 -30.63 17.63
C GLU A 305 6.02 -29.71 17.38
N SER A 306 6.42 -29.51 16.12
CA SER A 306 7.49 -28.57 15.75
C SER A 306 7.13 -27.11 16.07
N ILE A 307 5.88 -26.71 15.84
CA ILE A 307 5.38 -25.37 16.21
C ILE A 307 5.37 -25.18 17.73
N GLU A 308 4.94 -26.20 18.50
CA GLU A 308 4.97 -26.17 19.96
C GLU A 308 6.40 -26.05 20.50
N LEU A 309 7.35 -26.82 19.96
CA LEU A 309 8.78 -26.75 20.33
C LEU A 309 9.38 -25.35 20.09
N VAL A 310 9.14 -24.75 18.93
CA VAL A 310 9.63 -23.39 18.62
C VAL A 310 8.98 -22.35 19.54
N ALA A 311 7.69 -22.52 19.88
CA ALA A 311 6.99 -21.63 20.81
C ALA A 311 7.51 -21.71 22.25
N GLU A 312 7.90 -22.91 22.72
CA GLU A 312 8.55 -23.09 24.02
C GLU A 312 9.94 -22.45 24.06
N VAL A 313 10.76 -22.67 23.03
CA VAL A 313 12.10 -22.07 22.90
C VAL A 313 12.05 -20.54 22.82
N ALA A 314 11.00 -19.98 22.19
CA ALA A 314 10.78 -18.53 22.12
C ALA A 314 10.25 -17.91 23.43
N GLU A 315 9.96 -18.71 24.47
CA GLU A 315 9.42 -18.31 25.78
C GLU A 315 8.24 -17.31 25.67
N LEU A 316 7.27 -17.57 24.80
CA LEU A 316 6.19 -16.64 24.48
C LEU A 316 5.32 -16.28 25.71
N LYS A 317 5.43 -15.03 26.17
CA LYS A 317 4.75 -14.50 27.36
C LYS A 317 3.87 -13.29 27.03
N ALA A 318 2.84 -13.06 27.85
CA ALA A 318 2.11 -11.79 27.95
C ALA A 318 1.49 -11.63 29.34
N ASN A 319 1.20 -10.39 29.72
CA ASN A 319 0.40 -10.09 30.91
C ASN A 319 -1.10 -10.08 30.53
N PRO A 320 -1.95 -11.00 31.05
CA PRO A 320 -3.39 -10.98 30.77
C PRO A 320 -4.17 -9.99 31.65
N LYS A 321 -3.60 -9.55 32.77
CA LYS A 321 -4.27 -8.74 33.82
C LYS A 321 -4.46 -7.27 33.42
N ARG A 322 -3.60 -6.77 32.52
CA ARG A 322 -3.63 -5.40 31.98
C ARG A 322 -4.78 -5.16 30.98
N PRO A 323 -5.12 -3.88 30.66
CA PRO A 323 -6.08 -3.56 29.61
C PRO A 323 -5.65 -4.13 28.25
N GLY A 324 -6.60 -4.69 27.50
CA GLY A 324 -6.36 -5.32 26.20
C GLY A 324 -5.70 -4.39 25.18
N VAL A 325 -4.68 -4.91 24.52
CA VAL A 325 -4.02 -4.33 23.34
C VAL A 325 -4.02 -5.38 22.25
N GLY A 326 -4.36 -4.98 21.03
CA GLY A 326 -4.44 -5.89 19.90
C GLY A 326 -4.26 -5.18 18.57
N VAL A 327 -4.41 -5.93 17.49
CA VAL A 327 -4.26 -5.47 16.11
C VAL A 327 -5.45 -5.90 15.28
N VAL A 328 -5.95 -4.99 14.44
CA VAL A 328 -7.02 -5.29 13.48
C VAL A 328 -6.45 -6.15 12.36
N VAL A 329 -6.91 -7.39 12.28
CA VAL A 329 -6.58 -8.32 11.19
C VAL A 329 -7.37 -7.95 9.94
N GLU A 330 -8.70 -7.81 10.10
CA GLU A 330 -9.63 -7.57 8.99
C GLU A 330 -10.86 -6.77 9.45
N VAL A 331 -11.53 -6.09 8.52
CA VAL A 331 -12.68 -5.23 8.77
C VAL A 331 -13.75 -5.45 7.70
N GLU A 332 -15.00 -5.63 8.14
CA GLU A 332 -16.19 -5.85 7.32
C GLU A 332 -17.32 -4.90 7.77
N LEU A 333 -18.23 -4.57 6.85
CA LEU A 333 -19.45 -3.81 7.14
C LEU A 333 -20.69 -4.72 6.96
N ASP A 334 -21.16 -5.30 8.08
CA ASP A 334 -22.37 -6.12 8.09
C ASP A 334 -23.63 -5.24 8.16
N ARG A 335 -24.61 -5.50 7.27
CA ARG A 335 -25.85 -4.72 7.13
C ARG A 335 -26.71 -4.67 8.40
N ASN A 336 -26.65 -5.72 9.23
CA ASN A 336 -27.49 -5.92 10.42
C ASN A 336 -26.72 -5.68 11.72
N ARG A 337 -25.42 -5.99 11.74
CA ARG A 337 -24.54 -5.92 12.93
C ARG A 337 -23.72 -4.62 12.97
N GLY A 338 -23.58 -3.92 11.84
CA GLY A 338 -22.77 -2.71 11.68
C GLY A 338 -21.29 -3.04 11.44
N VAL A 339 -20.40 -2.14 11.88
CA VAL A 339 -18.94 -2.36 11.78
C VAL A 339 -18.51 -3.57 12.60
N LEU A 340 -17.86 -4.51 11.93
CA LEU A 340 -17.32 -5.74 12.48
C LEU A 340 -15.80 -5.77 12.19
N ALA A 341 -15.00 -5.79 13.24
CA ALA A 341 -13.54 -5.89 13.13
C ALA A 341 -13.05 -7.22 13.71
N ARG A 342 -12.26 -7.97 12.94
CA ARG A 342 -11.52 -9.15 13.42
C ARG A 342 -10.22 -8.67 14.04
N ILE A 343 -10.01 -8.97 15.32
CA ILE A 343 -8.91 -8.44 16.12
C ILE A 343 -8.17 -9.59 16.78
N LEU A 344 -6.85 -9.59 16.64
CA LEU A 344 -5.94 -10.45 17.39
C LEU A 344 -5.52 -9.68 18.65
N VAL A 345 -5.83 -10.21 19.83
CA VAL A 345 -5.35 -9.66 21.10
C VAL A 345 -3.88 -10.05 21.27
N GLN A 346 -2.99 -9.08 21.46
CA GLN A 346 -1.56 -9.32 21.65
C GLN A 346 -1.19 -9.45 23.15
N THR A 347 -1.78 -8.60 23.99
CA THR A 347 -1.53 -8.59 25.44
C THR A 347 -2.70 -7.98 26.20
N GLY A 348 -2.84 -8.28 27.49
CA GLY A 348 -4.00 -7.91 28.29
C GLY A 348 -5.27 -8.69 27.96
N THR A 349 -6.37 -8.31 28.61
CA THR A 349 -7.71 -8.86 28.34
C THR A 349 -8.62 -7.79 27.74
N LEU A 350 -9.31 -8.12 26.64
CA LEU A 350 -10.41 -7.34 26.08
C LEU A 350 -11.75 -7.89 26.60
N ARG A 351 -12.67 -7.01 27.06
CA ARG A 351 -13.94 -7.42 27.68
C ARG A 351 -15.15 -6.74 27.04
N VAL A 352 -16.30 -7.41 27.12
CA VAL A 352 -17.58 -6.81 26.71
C VAL A 352 -17.92 -5.64 27.64
N GLY A 353 -18.18 -4.47 27.03
CA GLY A 353 -18.44 -3.22 27.72
C GLY A 353 -17.27 -2.23 27.74
N ASP A 354 -16.05 -2.66 27.38
CA ASP A 354 -14.84 -1.82 27.37
C ASP A 354 -14.94 -0.66 26.37
N HIS A 355 -14.29 0.46 26.71
CA HIS A 355 -14.04 1.55 25.77
C HIS A 355 -12.74 1.27 25.01
N ILE A 356 -12.79 1.38 23.68
CA ILE A 356 -11.66 1.05 22.80
C ILE A 356 -11.35 2.19 21.83
N VAL A 357 -10.06 2.38 21.58
CA VAL A 357 -9.53 3.22 20.50
C VAL A 357 -8.80 2.32 19.53
N VAL A 358 -9.08 2.46 18.24
CA VAL A 358 -8.50 1.65 17.15
C VAL A 358 -8.09 2.60 16.04
N GLY A 359 -6.79 2.77 15.80
CA GLY A 359 -6.30 3.79 14.86
C GLY A 359 -6.89 5.18 15.14
N SER A 360 -7.59 5.76 14.15
CA SER A 360 -8.30 7.03 14.26
C SER A 360 -9.79 6.90 14.66
N THR A 361 -10.32 5.70 14.89
CA THR A 361 -11.70 5.45 15.34
C THR A 361 -11.78 5.05 16.83
N ARG A 362 -12.99 5.06 17.38
CA ARG A 362 -13.31 4.68 18.75
C ARG A 362 -14.63 3.91 18.82
N GLY A 363 -14.78 3.11 19.86
CA GLY A 363 -16.01 2.36 20.09
C GLY A 363 -16.22 1.97 21.54
N ARG A 364 -17.30 1.23 21.76
CA ARG A 364 -17.53 0.48 22.99
C ARG A 364 -17.87 -0.95 22.61
N VAL A 365 -17.19 -1.94 23.19
CA VAL A 365 -17.40 -3.35 22.88
C VAL A 365 -18.83 -3.74 23.25
N LYS A 366 -19.69 -3.96 22.25
CA LYS A 366 -21.09 -4.40 22.44
C LYS A 366 -21.19 -5.92 22.58
N ALA A 367 -20.33 -6.64 21.87
CA ALA A 367 -20.20 -8.08 21.94
C ALA A 367 -18.81 -8.51 21.41
N LEU A 368 -18.32 -9.64 21.92
CA LEU A 368 -17.18 -10.37 21.39
C LEU A 368 -17.67 -11.72 20.87
N VAL A 369 -17.16 -12.16 19.72
CA VAL A 369 -17.42 -13.49 19.15
C VAL A 369 -16.07 -14.16 18.88
N ASN A 370 -15.89 -15.41 19.30
CA ASN A 370 -14.66 -16.17 19.03
C ASN A 370 -14.64 -16.71 17.58
N ALA A 371 -13.52 -17.28 17.16
CA ALA A 371 -13.37 -17.89 15.83
C ALA A 371 -14.33 -19.07 15.55
N GLU A 372 -14.99 -19.64 16.57
CA GLU A 372 -16.02 -20.68 16.42
C GLU A 372 -17.43 -20.09 16.19
N GLY A 373 -17.58 -18.76 16.16
CA GLY A 373 -18.88 -18.09 16.08
C GLY A 373 -19.66 -18.02 17.40
N LYS A 374 -19.06 -18.44 18.53
CA LYS A 374 -19.68 -18.39 19.86
C LYS A 374 -19.41 -17.03 20.52
N ARG A 375 -20.41 -16.48 21.21
CA ARG A 375 -20.24 -15.25 21.98
C ARG A 375 -19.37 -15.51 23.21
N THR A 376 -18.42 -14.64 23.47
CA THR A 376 -17.60 -14.62 24.69
C THR A 376 -17.75 -13.29 25.43
N HIS A 377 -17.45 -13.28 26.72
CA HIS A 377 -17.42 -12.07 27.55
C HIS A 377 -16.02 -11.45 27.63
N ASN A 378 -14.97 -12.26 27.48
CA ASN A 378 -13.56 -11.86 27.60
C ASN A 378 -12.75 -12.50 26.44
N ALA A 379 -11.67 -11.84 26.03
CA ALA A 379 -10.67 -12.36 25.10
C ALA A 379 -9.28 -12.06 25.67
N GLY A 380 -8.47 -13.11 25.88
CA GLY A 380 -7.11 -13.02 26.41
C GLY A 380 -6.04 -12.91 25.31
N PRO A 381 -4.75 -12.87 25.68
CA PRO A 381 -3.64 -12.82 24.73
C PRO A 381 -3.66 -13.96 23.69
N SER A 382 -3.17 -13.67 22.49
CA SER A 382 -3.17 -14.52 21.31
C SER A 382 -4.55 -14.98 20.80
N MET A 383 -5.67 -14.54 21.39
CA MET A 383 -7.01 -14.97 20.98
C MET A 383 -7.56 -14.09 19.84
N PRO A 384 -7.99 -14.69 18.70
CA PRO A 384 -8.70 -13.97 17.65
C PRO A 384 -10.19 -13.81 17.98
N VAL A 385 -10.71 -12.59 17.91
CA VAL A 385 -12.12 -12.26 18.19
C VAL A 385 -12.72 -11.24 17.22
N GLU A 386 -13.99 -11.42 16.88
CA GLU A 386 -14.80 -10.38 16.23
C GLU A 386 -15.31 -9.39 17.28
N VAL A 387 -15.02 -8.11 17.07
CA VAL A 387 -15.46 -7.01 17.93
C VAL A 387 -16.58 -6.23 17.23
N LEU A 388 -17.72 -6.11 17.90
CA LEU A 388 -18.84 -5.27 17.48
C LEU A 388 -18.94 -4.01 18.34
N GLY A 389 -19.23 -2.86 17.72
CA GLY A 389 -19.51 -1.60 18.42
C GLY A 389 -18.49 -0.47 18.22
N LEU A 390 -17.66 -0.56 17.16
CA LEU A 390 -16.93 0.58 16.63
C LEU A 390 -17.89 1.59 15.97
N SER A 391 -17.54 2.88 16.02
CA SER A 391 -18.36 3.95 15.45
C SER A 391 -18.20 4.06 13.93
N GLU A 392 -16.98 3.82 13.47
CA GLU A 392 -16.52 3.93 12.07
C GLU A 392 -15.56 2.78 11.79
N LEU A 393 -15.36 2.45 10.50
CA LEU A 393 -14.44 1.40 10.04
C LEU A 393 -12.99 1.80 10.37
N PRO A 394 -12.23 1.04 11.18
CA PRO A 394 -10.79 1.26 11.37
C PRO A 394 -10.02 0.93 10.09
N GLY A 395 -8.73 1.27 10.04
CA GLY A 395 -7.79 0.69 9.10
C GLY A 395 -7.46 -0.77 9.46
N ALA A 396 -7.36 -1.64 8.46
CA ALA A 396 -6.80 -2.97 8.67
C ALA A 396 -5.29 -2.87 8.97
N GLY A 397 -4.83 -3.48 10.05
CA GLY A 397 -3.51 -3.26 10.66
C GLY A 397 -3.51 -2.23 11.82
N ASP A 398 -4.61 -1.52 12.08
CA ASP A 398 -4.66 -0.56 13.18
C ASP A 398 -4.50 -1.22 14.56
N ARG A 399 -3.76 -0.56 15.45
CA ARG A 399 -3.62 -0.99 16.85
C ARG A 399 -4.87 -0.62 17.66
N LEU A 400 -5.51 -1.64 18.25
CA LEU A 400 -6.52 -1.50 19.29
C LEU A 400 -5.85 -1.29 20.64
N VAL A 401 -6.39 -0.36 21.43
CA VAL A 401 -6.05 -0.15 22.84
C VAL A 401 -7.34 0.04 23.63
N VAL A 402 -7.52 -0.76 24.70
CA VAL A 402 -8.55 -0.53 25.72
C VAL A 402 -8.17 0.69 26.56
N VAL A 403 -9.12 1.60 26.75
CA VAL A 403 -8.98 2.84 27.52
C VAL A 403 -10.00 2.88 28.66
N PRO A 404 -9.71 3.54 29.79
CA PRO A 404 -10.58 3.47 30.98
C PRO A 404 -11.95 4.12 30.79
N ASP A 405 -12.07 5.14 29.93
CA ASP A 405 -13.28 5.93 29.79
C ASP A 405 -13.44 6.57 28.40
N GLU A 406 -14.67 6.96 28.05
CA GLU A 406 -14.99 7.53 26.75
C GLU A 406 -14.36 8.92 26.51
N LYS A 407 -14.09 9.71 27.56
CA LYS A 407 -13.47 11.04 27.41
C LYS A 407 -12.00 10.90 27.05
N THR A 408 -11.29 9.95 27.66
CA THR A 408 -9.94 9.54 27.25
C THR A 408 -9.95 9.01 25.81
N ALA A 409 -10.90 8.14 25.45
CA ALA A 409 -11.04 7.63 24.08
C ALA A 409 -11.18 8.77 23.03
N ARG A 410 -12.05 9.75 23.31
CA ARG A 410 -12.26 10.93 22.45
C ARG A 410 -11.01 11.81 22.35
N ALA A 411 -10.29 12.01 23.45
CA ALA A 411 -9.06 12.81 23.47
C ALA A 411 -7.95 12.16 22.63
N THR A 412 -7.71 10.85 22.79
CA THR A 412 -6.69 10.12 22.04
C THR A 412 -6.95 10.14 20.53
N VAL A 413 -8.22 9.95 20.10
CA VAL A 413 -8.59 10.05 18.68
C VAL A 413 -8.40 11.46 18.12
N ALA A 414 -8.86 12.49 18.84
CA ALA A 414 -8.74 13.87 18.39
C ALA A 414 -7.27 14.31 18.20
N GLU A 415 -6.36 13.78 19.01
CA GLU A 415 -4.93 14.06 18.89
C GLU A 415 -4.27 13.30 17.74
N ARG A 416 -4.67 12.03 17.50
CA ARG A 416 -4.20 11.25 16.33
C ARG A 416 -4.59 11.94 15.01
N LEU A 417 -5.86 12.33 14.87
CA LEU A 417 -6.36 13.03 13.67
C LEU A 417 -5.60 14.34 13.40
N ARG A 418 -5.34 15.15 14.43
CA ARG A 418 -4.50 16.37 14.28
C ARG A 418 -3.10 16.07 13.78
N ARG A 419 -2.48 14.97 14.26
CA ARG A 419 -1.13 14.56 13.84
C ARG A 419 -1.12 14.09 12.38
N GLU A 420 -2.16 13.37 11.96
CA GLU A 420 -2.38 12.96 10.57
C GLU A 420 -2.57 14.16 9.64
N ASP A 421 -3.40 15.14 10.02
CA ASP A 421 -3.63 16.36 9.25
C ASP A 421 -2.33 17.19 9.08
N LEU A 422 -1.55 17.34 10.16
CA LEU A 422 -0.24 18.00 10.11
C LEU A 422 0.76 17.27 9.21
N ASN A 423 0.72 15.95 9.16
CA ASN A 423 1.58 15.15 8.29
C ASN A 423 1.14 15.24 6.81
N ARG A 424 -0.17 15.19 6.52
CA ARG A 424 -0.71 15.41 5.17
C ARG A 424 -0.36 16.80 4.63
N ALA A 425 -0.43 17.83 5.48
CA ALA A 425 -0.05 19.20 5.12
C ALA A 425 1.47 19.36 4.84
N ARG A 426 2.31 18.41 5.25
CA ARG A 426 3.75 18.36 4.95
C ARG A 426 4.08 17.51 3.72
N GLY A 427 3.30 16.48 3.43
CA GLY A 427 3.56 15.54 2.33
C GLY A 427 3.18 16.05 0.93
N ALA A 428 2.24 17.00 0.83
CA ALA A 428 1.81 17.53 -0.46
C ALA A 428 2.84 18.53 -1.04
N THR A 429 3.85 18.04 -1.74
CA THR A 429 4.74 18.89 -2.54
C THR A 429 4.02 19.42 -3.79
N LEU A 430 4.38 20.63 -4.22
CA LEU A 430 3.82 21.25 -5.44
C LEU A 430 4.16 20.46 -6.72
N GLU A 431 5.20 19.63 -6.69
CA GLU A 431 5.61 18.77 -7.81
C GLU A 431 4.59 17.66 -8.09
N GLU A 432 4.00 17.04 -7.05
CA GLU A 432 2.92 16.06 -7.22
C GLU A 432 1.63 16.67 -7.80
N MET A 433 1.39 17.95 -7.55
CA MET A 433 0.29 18.69 -8.19
C MET A 433 0.60 19.06 -9.65
N GLY A 434 1.86 19.37 -9.97
CA GLY A 434 2.30 19.67 -11.34
C GLY A 434 2.17 18.47 -12.28
N ALA A 435 2.53 17.27 -11.81
CA ALA A 435 2.42 16.03 -12.58
C ALA A 435 0.97 15.70 -13.02
N ARG A 436 -0.04 16.15 -12.28
CA ARG A 436 -1.47 15.87 -12.55
C ARG A 436 -2.11 16.74 -13.63
N ILE A 437 -1.37 17.73 -14.17
CA ILE A 437 -1.91 18.74 -15.10
C ILE A 437 -1.39 18.53 -16.53
N SER A 438 -0.40 17.64 -16.73
CA SER A 438 0.36 17.53 -18.00
C SER A 438 0.08 16.28 -18.84
N SER A 439 -1.00 15.53 -18.58
CA SER A 439 -1.47 14.51 -19.52
C SER A 439 -2.38 15.14 -20.58
N GLY A 440 -1.99 15.00 -21.85
CA GLY A 440 -2.92 15.06 -22.98
C GLY A 440 -3.95 13.93 -22.90
N GLN A 441 -4.79 13.76 -23.93
CA GLN A 441 -5.93 12.84 -23.94
C GLN A 441 -5.57 11.35 -23.79
N THR A 442 -5.21 10.92 -22.58
CA THR A 442 -5.13 9.51 -22.17
C THR A 442 -6.53 8.94 -22.03
N LYS A 443 -6.77 7.72 -22.53
CA LYS A 443 -8.08 7.09 -22.40
C LYS A 443 -8.24 6.55 -20.96
N GLU A 444 -9.07 7.24 -20.16
CA GLU A 444 -9.36 6.86 -18.77
C GLU A 444 -10.50 5.83 -18.71
N LEU A 445 -10.28 4.67 -18.09
CA LEU A 445 -11.33 3.77 -17.65
C LEU A 445 -11.70 4.09 -16.19
N ARG A 446 -12.89 4.65 -15.99
CA ARG A 446 -13.37 5.08 -14.67
C ARG A 446 -14.14 3.97 -13.96
N LEU A 447 -13.72 3.66 -12.73
CA LEU A 447 -14.26 2.55 -11.94
C LEU A 447 -14.72 3.02 -10.56
N ILE A 448 -15.84 2.46 -10.09
CA ILE A 448 -16.27 2.50 -8.69
C ILE A 448 -16.16 1.08 -8.14
N LEU A 449 -15.36 0.89 -7.09
CA LEU A 449 -15.10 -0.42 -6.50
C LEU A 449 -15.88 -0.58 -5.18
N LYS A 450 -16.65 -1.65 -5.08
CA LYS A 450 -17.25 -2.13 -3.83
C LYS A 450 -16.72 -3.52 -3.52
N THR A 451 -16.26 -3.72 -2.29
CA THR A 451 -15.79 -5.03 -1.80
C THR A 451 -16.56 -5.41 -0.54
N ASP A 452 -16.47 -6.65 -0.12
CA ASP A 452 -17.00 -7.13 1.16
C ASP A 452 -16.15 -6.63 2.34
N VAL A 453 -14.85 -6.94 2.32
CA VAL A 453 -13.87 -6.56 3.34
C VAL A 453 -12.93 -5.48 2.84
N GLN A 454 -12.38 -4.68 3.77
CA GLN A 454 -11.50 -3.57 3.45
C GLN A 454 -10.16 -4.03 2.85
N GLY A 455 -9.66 -5.20 3.25
CA GLY A 455 -8.41 -5.76 2.72
C GLY A 455 -8.45 -6.00 1.21
N SER A 456 -9.59 -6.48 0.70
CA SER A 456 -9.82 -6.69 -0.73
C SER A 456 -9.75 -5.40 -1.53
N ILE A 457 -10.07 -4.24 -0.95
CA ILE A 457 -9.93 -2.93 -1.63
C ILE A 457 -8.48 -2.68 -1.99
N ALA A 458 -7.55 -2.87 -1.04
CA ALA A 458 -6.14 -2.64 -1.26
C ALA A 458 -5.57 -3.60 -2.31
N ALA A 459 -5.97 -4.87 -2.27
CA ALA A 459 -5.50 -5.89 -3.20
C ALA A 459 -6.02 -5.67 -4.63
N VAL A 460 -7.34 -5.45 -4.80
CA VAL A 460 -7.94 -5.17 -6.11
C VAL A 460 -7.42 -3.85 -6.67
N ARG A 461 -7.22 -2.83 -5.83
CA ARG A 461 -6.57 -1.57 -6.23
C ARG A 461 -5.17 -1.82 -6.80
N GLN A 462 -4.30 -2.52 -6.06
CA GLN A 462 -2.94 -2.79 -6.50
C GLN A 462 -2.90 -3.63 -7.79
N ALA A 463 -3.81 -4.60 -7.93
CA ALA A 463 -3.95 -5.39 -9.15
C ALA A 463 -4.37 -4.53 -10.36
N LEU A 464 -5.35 -3.63 -10.18
CA LEU A 464 -5.81 -2.70 -11.23
C LEU A 464 -4.74 -1.65 -11.60
N GLU A 465 -3.99 -1.14 -10.62
CA GLU A 465 -2.92 -0.16 -10.87
C GLU A 465 -1.79 -0.76 -11.73
N ARG A 466 -1.47 -2.06 -11.57
CA ARG A 466 -0.53 -2.79 -12.43
C ARG A 466 -0.97 -2.93 -13.89
N LEU A 467 -2.27 -2.86 -14.20
CA LEU A 467 -2.81 -2.93 -15.56
C LEU A 467 -2.80 -1.57 -16.30
N SER A 468 -2.46 -0.48 -15.62
CA SER A 468 -2.45 0.85 -16.23
C SER A 468 -1.21 1.06 -17.10
N THR A 469 -1.40 1.59 -18.30
CA THR A 469 -0.34 1.88 -19.28
C THR A 469 -0.26 3.39 -19.54
N PRO A 470 0.78 3.90 -20.24
CA PRO A 470 0.83 5.30 -20.67
C PRO A 470 -0.33 5.72 -21.57
N GLU A 471 -0.93 4.78 -22.31
CA GLU A 471 -2.01 5.05 -23.28
C GLU A 471 -3.42 4.92 -22.66
N THR A 472 -3.58 3.97 -21.72
CA THR A 472 -4.85 3.69 -21.04
C THR A 472 -4.67 3.65 -19.53
N GLN A 473 -5.36 4.53 -18.80
CA GLN A 473 -5.27 4.63 -17.34
C GLN A 473 -6.54 4.15 -16.64
N ILE A 474 -6.41 3.37 -15.57
CA ILE A 474 -7.53 3.03 -14.70
C ILE A 474 -7.66 4.08 -13.59
N ARG A 475 -8.87 4.62 -13.43
CA ARG A 475 -9.17 5.64 -12.42
C ARG A 475 -10.27 5.17 -11.47
N LEU A 476 -9.87 4.77 -10.27
CA LEU A 476 -10.79 4.49 -9.15
C LEU A 476 -11.34 5.79 -8.58
N ILE A 477 -12.59 6.12 -8.91
CA ILE A 477 -13.29 7.33 -8.44
C ILE A 477 -13.69 7.19 -6.98
N HIS A 478 -14.22 6.02 -6.62
CA HIS A 478 -14.64 5.69 -5.28
C HIS A 478 -14.31 4.22 -4.99
N SER A 479 -13.92 3.93 -3.75
CA SER A 479 -13.72 2.58 -3.25
C SER A 479 -14.25 2.48 -1.83
N GLY A 480 -15.08 1.46 -1.54
CA GLY A 480 -15.65 1.27 -0.20
C GLY A 480 -16.05 -0.18 0.07
N THR A 481 -16.31 -0.50 1.34
CA THR A 481 -16.81 -1.81 1.77
C THR A 481 -18.33 -1.85 1.80
N GLY A 482 -18.88 -3.06 1.68
CA GLY A 482 -20.32 -3.32 1.68
C GLY A 482 -20.94 -3.34 0.28
N ALA A 483 -22.26 -3.49 0.26
CA ALA A 483 -23.05 -3.64 -0.97
C ALA A 483 -23.01 -2.41 -1.88
N VAL A 484 -23.30 -2.62 -3.17
CA VAL A 484 -23.52 -1.50 -4.12
C VAL A 484 -24.87 -0.87 -3.81
N THR A 485 -24.85 0.43 -3.50
CA THR A 485 -26.02 1.23 -3.12
C THR A 485 -26.47 2.14 -4.27
N GLU A 486 -27.68 2.71 -4.16
CA GLU A 486 -28.18 3.72 -5.12
C GLU A 486 -27.24 4.93 -5.24
N SER A 487 -26.56 5.33 -4.15
CA SER A 487 -25.61 6.44 -4.17
C SER A 487 -24.37 6.14 -5.02
N ASP A 488 -23.95 4.88 -5.08
CA ASP A 488 -22.82 4.45 -5.91
C ASP A 488 -23.18 4.46 -7.39
N VAL A 489 -24.42 4.08 -7.73
CA VAL A 489 -24.96 4.14 -9.09
C VAL A 489 -25.14 5.60 -9.53
N MET A 490 -25.68 6.48 -8.67
CA MET A 490 -25.76 7.92 -8.96
C MET A 490 -24.37 8.54 -9.21
N LEU A 491 -23.35 8.14 -8.45
CA LEU A 491 -21.97 8.58 -8.68
C LEU A 491 -21.40 8.03 -10.00
N ALA A 492 -21.78 6.81 -10.39
CA ALA A 492 -21.42 6.21 -11.66
C ALA A 492 -22.01 6.99 -12.85
N VAL A 493 -23.32 7.31 -12.81
CA VAL A 493 -23.99 8.16 -13.82
C VAL A 493 -23.31 9.52 -13.93
N ALA A 494 -23.03 10.17 -12.80
CA ALA A 494 -22.44 11.51 -12.78
C ALA A 494 -20.99 11.56 -13.28
N SER A 495 -20.29 10.42 -13.30
CA SER A 495 -18.85 10.36 -13.62
C SER A 495 -18.51 9.57 -14.89
N ASP A 496 -19.50 8.93 -15.50
CA ASP A 496 -19.36 7.92 -16.57
C ASP A 496 -18.39 6.79 -16.16
N ALA A 497 -18.78 6.06 -15.10
CA ALA A 497 -17.96 5.01 -14.48
C ALA A 497 -18.67 3.66 -14.42
N ILE A 498 -17.89 2.58 -14.53
CA ILE A 498 -18.40 1.21 -14.36
C ILE A 498 -18.35 0.85 -12.87
N VAL A 499 -19.41 0.23 -12.35
CA VAL A 499 -19.46 -0.24 -10.96
C VAL A 499 -18.99 -1.69 -10.90
N ILE A 500 -17.96 -1.94 -10.09
CA ILE A 500 -17.40 -3.27 -9.84
C ILE A 500 -17.73 -3.69 -8.41
N GLY A 501 -18.47 -4.79 -8.27
CA GLY A 501 -18.72 -5.47 -6.99
C GLY A 501 -17.84 -6.71 -6.84
N PHE A 502 -16.89 -6.70 -5.91
CA PHE A 502 -16.06 -7.85 -5.56
C PHE A 502 -16.62 -8.57 -4.33
N ASN A 503 -17.05 -9.82 -4.50
CA ASN A 503 -17.77 -10.64 -3.50
C ASN A 503 -19.03 -9.99 -2.88
N VAL A 504 -19.54 -8.90 -3.48
CA VAL A 504 -20.73 -8.17 -3.01
C VAL A 504 -21.84 -8.15 -4.04
N ARG A 505 -23.08 -8.04 -3.56
CA ARG A 505 -24.28 -7.94 -4.40
C ARG A 505 -24.85 -6.52 -4.36
N PRO A 506 -25.39 -6.00 -5.47
CA PRO A 506 -26.13 -4.75 -5.47
C PRO A 506 -27.46 -4.89 -4.72
N ASP A 507 -27.90 -3.78 -4.15
CA ASP A 507 -29.26 -3.67 -3.60
C ASP A 507 -30.32 -3.64 -4.70
N GLN A 508 -31.55 -4.07 -4.38
CA GLN A 508 -32.65 -4.06 -5.35
C GLN A 508 -32.93 -2.65 -5.91
N GLY A 509 -32.73 -1.61 -5.10
CA GLY A 509 -32.82 -0.22 -5.54
C GLY A 509 -31.69 0.16 -6.49
N ALA A 510 -30.44 -0.17 -6.13
CA ALA A 510 -29.26 0.07 -6.96
C ALA A 510 -29.36 -0.64 -8.33
N GLN A 511 -29.80 -1.90 -8.37
CA GLN A 511 -29.98 -2.63 -9.62
C GLN A 511 -31.03 -1.97 -10.51
N ARG A 512 -32.21 -1.62 -9.97
CA ARG A 512 -33.27 -0.95 -10.74
C ARG A 512 -32.83 0.39 -11.30
N LEU A 513 -32.05 1.15 -10.53
CA LEU A 513 -31.52 2.44 -10.95
C LEU A 513 -30.46 2.26 -12.05
N ALA A 514 -29.58 1.28 -11.93
CA ALA A 514 -28.60 0.96 -12.96
C ALA A 514 -29.24 0.47 -14.27
N ASP A 515 -30.31 -0.33 -14.19
CA ASP A 515 -31.09 -0.78 -15.35
C ASP A 515 -31.85 0.40 -16.02
N GLN A 516 -32.20 1.45 -15.27
CA GLN A 516 -32.89 2.66 -15.78
C GLN A 516 -31.92 3.65 -16.44
N ASP A 517 -30.81 3.96 -15.77
CA ASP A 517 -29.81 4.92 -16.23
C ASP A 517 -28.69 4.26 -17.08
N ASN A 518 -28.85 2.97 -17.40
CA ASN A 518 -27.99 2.16 -18.27
C ASN A 518 -26.54 2.03 -17.78
N VAL A 519 -26.34 1.98 -16.46
CA VAL A 519 -25.04 1.82 -15.79
C VAL A 519 -24.65 0.34 -15.72
N GLN A 520 -23.43 0.00 -16.15
CA GLN A 520 -22.91 -1.36 -15.98
C GLN A 520 -22.50 -1.61 -14.51
N ILE A 521 -23.21 -2.54 -13.85
CA ILE A 521 -22.75 -3.19 -12.62
C ILE A 521 -22.18 -4.56 -12.98
N ARG A 522 -20.89 -4.79 -12.72
CA ARG A 522 -20.22 -6.09 -12.90
C ARG A 522 -19.87 -6.70 -11.56
N ARG A 523 -20.21 -7.98 -11.36
CA ARG A 523 -19.85 -8.73 -10.14
C ARG A 523 -18.75 -9.73 -10.42
N TYR A 524 -17.75 -9.77 -9.54
CA TYR A 524 -16.67 -10.73 -9.56
C TYR A 524 -16.53 -11.38 -8.19
N ASP A 525 -16.38 -12.70 -8.19
CA ASP A 525 -16.17 -13.50 -6.98
C ASP A 525 -14.71 -14.05 -6.95
N ILE A 526 -13.88 -13.72 -7.95
CA ILE A 526 -12.48 -14.14 -8.15
C ILE A 526 -11.71 -12.98 -8.81
N ILE A 527 -10.54 -12.61 -8.26
CA ILE A 527 -9.77 -11.42 -8.69
C ILE A 527 -9.22 -11.54 -10.12
N TYR A 528 -8.78 -12.72 -10.57
CA TYR A 528 -8.29 -12.93 -11.94
C TYR A 528 -9.35 -12.60 -13.01
N ARG A 529 -10.61 -13.00 -12.78
CA ARG A 529 -11.72 -12.69 -13.70
C ARG A 529 -12.01 -11.19 -13.79
N LEU A 530 -11.80 -10.47 -12.68
CA LEU A 530 -11.92 -9.02 -12.62
C LEU A 530 -10.80 -8.36 -13.43
N THR A 531 -9.54 -8.79 -13.24
CA THR A 531 -8.39 -8.22 -13.96
C THR A 531 -8.46 -8.51 -15.46
N GLU A 532 -8.77 -9.73 -15.87
CA GLU A 532 -8.93 -10.10 -17.28
C GLU A 532 -10.04 -9.31 -17.99
N ASP A 533 -11.19 -9.11 -17.34
CA ASP A 533 -12.30 -8.36 -17.94
C ASP A 533 -12.01 -6.86 -18.04
N VAL A 534 -11.27 -6.32 -17.06
CA VAL A 534 -10.81 -4.93 -17.12
C VAL A 534 -9.74 -4.76 -18.20
N GLU A 535 -8.80 -5.70 -18.34
CA GLU A 535 -7.80 -5.72 -19.42
C GLU A 535 -8.48 -5.78 -20.80
N LYS A 536 -9.47 -6.66 -21.00
CA LYS A 536 -10.31 -6.69 -22.23
C LYS A 536 -11.03 -5.35 -22.46
N ALA A 537 -11.49 -4.68 -21.41
CA ALA A 537 -12.13 -3.36 -21.52
C ALA A 537 -11.12 -2.27 -21.91
N LEU A 538 -9.89 -2.29 -21.38
CA LEU A 538 -8.82 -1.38 -21.78
C LEU A 538 -8.42 -1.59 -23.24
N HIS A 539 -8.27 -2.85 -23.69
CA HIS A 539 -8.03 -3.15 -25.11
C HIS A 539 -9.17 -2.66 -26.01
N GLY A 540 -10.43 -2.75 -25.56
CA GLY A 540 -11.57 -2.21 -26.29
C GLY A 540 -11.62 -0.68 -26.40
N LEU A 541 -10.82 0.05 -25.61
CA LEU A 541 -10.64 1.50 -25.73
C LEU A 541 -9.53 1.88 -26.73
N LEU A 542 -8.60 0.97 -27.03
CA LEU A 542 -7.54 1.20 -28.01
C LEU A 542 -8.12 1.20 -29.44
N GLU A 543 -7.50 1.98 -30.32
CA GLU A 543 -7.86 1.96 -31.74
C GLU A 543 -7.15 0.80 -32.44
N PRO A 544 -7.82 0.08 -33.37
CA PRO A 544 -7.24 -1.08 -34.02
C PRO A 544 -6.04 -0.68 -34.88
N THR A 545 -4.90 -1.31 -34.63
CA THR A 545 -3.65 -1.03 -35.33
C THR A 545 -3.78 -1.41 -36.80
N ILE A 546 -3.54 -0.44 -37.70
CA ILE A 546 -3.52 -0.69 -39.15
C ILE A 546 -2.15 -1.31 -39.48
N GLN A 547 -2.16 -2.50 -40.08
CA GLN A 547 -0.96 -3.13 -40.61
C GLN A 547 -0.99 -3.12 -42.14
N ASP A 548 0.09 -2.66 -42.77
CA ASP A 548 0.33 -2.85 -44.21
C ASP A 548 0.76 -4.30 -44.44
N VAL A 549 -0.12 -5.11 -45.04
CA VAL A 549 0.19 -6.49 -45.44
C VAL A 549 0.59 -6.48 -46.91
N THR A 550 1.84 -6.87 -47.19
CA THR A 550 2.36 -7.06 -48.55
C THR A 550 1.64 -8.22 -49.24
N GLU A 551 0.94 -7.96 -50.34
CA GLU A 551 0.24 -8.95 -51.16
C GLU A 551 1.11 -9.54 -52.27
N GLY A 552 2.18 -8.86 -52.68
CA GLY A 552 3.13 -9.35 -53.67
C GLY A 552 4.17 -8.31 -54.12
N THR A 553 5.25 -8.80 -54.75
CA THR A 553 6.34 -7.99 -55.30
C THR A 553 6.50 -8.23 -56.79
N ALA A 554 6.90 -7.20 -57.54
CA ALA A 554 7.23 -7.31 -58.95
C ALA A 554 8.39 -6.40 -59.35
N GLU A 555 9.29 -6.93 -60.16
CA GLU A 555 10.48 -6.24 -60.68
C GLU A 555 10.15 -5.56 -62.02
N VAL A 556 10.46 -4.27 -62.16
CA VAL A 556 10.31 -3.51 -63.42
C VAL A 556 11.44 -3.87 -64.38
N ARG A 557 11.10 -4.45 -65.54
CA ARG A 557 12.07 -4.88 -66.56
C ARG A 557 12.10 -4.03 -67.82
N ALA A 558 11.05 -3.26 -68.07
CA ALA A 558 10.94 -2.34 -69.20
C ALA A 558 9.95 -1.23 -68.89
N VAL A 559 10.10 -0.05 -69.49
CA VAL A 559 9.17 1.07 -69.29
C VAL A 559 8.54 1.49 -70.62
N PHE A 560 7.21 1.38 -70.71
CA PHE A 560 6.43 1.64 -71.92
C PHE A 560 5.64 2.96 -71.80
N SER A 561 5.64 3.78 -72.85
CA SER A 561 4.86 5.02 -72.89
C SER A 561 3.48 4.79 -73.53
N LEU A 562 2.42 4.75 -72.73
CA LEU A 562 1.03 4.73 -73.20
C LEU A 562 0.54 6.16 -73.49
N GLY A 563 1.09 6.76 -74.54
CA GLY A 563 0.79 8.12 -74.99
C GLY A 563 1.73 9.18 -74.44
N ARG A 564 1.38 10.47 -74.61
CA ARG A 564 2.28 11.61 -74.32
C ARG A 564 2.62 11.80 -72.84
N ASN A 565 1.70 11.50 -71.91
CA ASN A 565 1.84 11.81 -70.47
C ASN A 565 1.51 10.61 -69.54
N ARG A 566 1.55 9.37 -70.03
CA ARG A 566 1.34 8.17 -69.20
C ARG A 566 2.37 7.10 -69.51
N LYS A 567 3.16 6.70 -68.51
CA LYS A 567 4.07 5.56 -68.56
C LYS A 567 3.48 4.36 -67.81
N SER A 568 3.85 3.16 -68.22
CA SER A 568 3.53 1.90 -67.56
C SER A 568 4.80 1.06 -67.48
N ALA A 569 5.06 0.50 -66.31
CA ALA A 569 6.14 -0.45 -66.10
C ALA A 569 5.71 -1.83 -66.60
N GLY A 570 6.52 -2.45 -67.46
CA GLY A 570 6.46 -3.87 -67.73
C GLY A 570 7.19 -4.60 -66.60
N CYS A 571 6.43 -5.27 -65.75
CA CYS A 571 6.92 -5.92 -64.54
C CYS A 571 6.81 -7.44 -64.63
N TYR A 572 7.75 -8.12 -63.99
CA TYR A 572 7.68 -9.56 -63.72
C TYR A 572 7.32 -9.78 -62.25
N VAL A 573 6.22 -10.48 -61.95
CA VAL A 573 5.82 -10.73 -60.56
C VAL A 573 6.74 -11.78 -59.95
N THR A 574 7.56 -11.34 -58.98
CA THR A 574 8.58 -12.14 -58.30
C THR A 574 8.02 -12.93 -57.13
N ASP A 575 7.03 -12.39 -56.42
CA ASP A 575 6.34 -13.07 -55.32
C ASP A 575 4.90 -12.58 -55.15
N GLY A 576 4.04 -13.42 -54.55
CA GLY A 576 2.64 -13.13 -54.27
C GLY A 576 1.79 -12.78 -55.50
N ARG A 577 1.02 -11.69 -55.41
CA ARG A 577 0.20 -11.17 -56.51
C ARG A 577 0.08 -9.65 -56.51
N LEU A 578 0.03 -9.06 -57.69
CA LEU A 578 -0.40 -7.68 -57.89
C LEU A 578 -1.92 -7.64 -58.10
N THR A 579 -2.62 -6.74 -57.41
CA THR A 579 -4.08 -6.56 -57.55
C THR A 579 -4.43 -5.14 -57.98
N ARG A 580 -5.27 -4.98 -59.00
CA ARG A 580 -5.71 -3.64 -59.46
C ARG A 580 -6.55 -2.95 -58.38
N GLY A 581 -6.15 -1.74 -57.99
CA GLY A 581 -6.76 -0.99 -56.89
C GLY A 581 -6.15 -1.24 -55.50
N ALA A 582 -5.16 -2.13 -55.35
CA ALA A 582 -4.30 -2.14 -54.16
C ALA A 582 -3.32 -0.94 -54.18
N ARG A 583 -2.64 -0.68 -53.06
CA ARG A 583 -1.53 0.29 -53.04
C ARG A 583 -0.25 -0.39 -53.52
N GLY A 584 0.50 0.29 -54.36
CA GLY A 584 1.82 -0.11 -54.84
C GLY A 584 2.86 0.89 -54.37
N ARG A 585 3.87 0.39 -53.67
CA ARG A 585 5.06 1.12 -53.22
C ARG A 585 6.20 0.86 -54.20
N VAL A 586 6.79 1.91 -54.76
CA VAL A 586 7.95 1.81 -55.66
C VAL A 586 9.21 1.98 -54.84
N ILE A 587 10.10 1.00 -54.93
CA ILE A 587 11.36 0.93 -54.20
C ILE A 587 12.50 0.92 -55.22
N ARG A 588 13.46 1.82 -55.06
CA ARG A 588 14.68 1.93 -55.88
C ARG A 588 15.88 1.97 -54.94
N ASP A 589 16.87 1.11 -55.18
CA ASP A 589 18.07 0.98 -54.33
C ASP A 589 17.79 0.78 -52.82
N GLY A 590 16.60 0.26 -52.49
CA GLY A 590 16.12 0.05 -51.11
C GLY A 590 15.32 1.21 -50.51
N GLU A 591 15.27 2.38 -51.16
CA GLU A 591 14.47 3.53 -50.71
C GLU A 591 13.09 3.58 -51.37
N THR A 592 12.08 4.02 -50.60
CA THR A 592 10.72 4.20 -51.12
C THR A 592 10.61 5.52 -51.88
N ILE A 593 10.47 5.43 -53.20
CA ILE A 593 10.37 6.59 -54.10
C ILE A 593 8.92 7.08 -54.21
N PHE A 594 7.95 6.18 -54.13
CA PHE A 594 6.53 6.52 -54.27
C PHE A 594 5.62 5.48 -53.60
N ASP A 595 4.45 5.90 -53.12
CA ASP A 595 3.39 5.03 -52.61
C ASP A 595 2.02 5.55 -53.10
N GLY A 596 1.28 4.73 -53.84
CA GLY A 596 0.00 5.14 -54.43
C GLY A 596 -0.80 3.98 -55.03
N ALA A 597 -2.01 4.26 -55.54
CA ALA A 597 -2.90 3.21 -56.02
C ALA A 597 -2.47 2.62 -57.38
N ILE A 598 -2.62 1.30 -57.54
CA ILE A 598 -2.45 0.60 -58.83
C ILE A 598 -3.68 0.88 -59.70
N ALA A 599 -3.59 1.94 -60.51
CA ALA A 599 -4.65 2.43 -61.38
C ALA A 599 -4.99 1.46 -62.53
N GLY A 600 -3.98 0.78 -63.07
CA GLY A 600 -4.15 -0.13 -64.20
C GLY A 600 -3.17 -1.30 -64.15
N LEU A 601 -3.69 -2.50 -64.43
CA LEU A 601 -2.96 -3.76 -64.47
C LEU A 601 -3.39 -4.51 -65.73
N ARG A 602 -2.43 -4.82 -66.61
CA ARG A 602 -2.68 -5.39 -67.94
C ARG A 602 -1.80 -6.60 -68.20
N ARG A 603 -2.29 -7.57 -68.96
CA ARG A 603 -1.46 -8.61 -69.58
C ARG A 603 -1.69 -8.58 -71.08
N PHE A 604 -0.60 -8.38 -71.83
CA PHE A 604 -0.62 -8.17 -73.28
C PHE A 604 -1.56 -7.02 -73.70
N LYS A 605 -2.82 -7.32 -74.06
CA LYS A 605 -3.83 -6.34 -74.49
C LYS A 605 -5.02 -6.23 -73.54
N ASP A 606 -5.11 -7.12 -72.55
CA ASP A 606 -6.29 -7.28 -71.71
C ASP A 606 -6.08 -6.65 -70.32
N ASP A 607 -7.08 -5.90 -69.85
CA ASP A 607 -7.13 -5.38 -68.48
C ASP A 607 -7.50 -6.52 -67.52
N VAL A 608 -6.60 -6.85 -66.60
CA VAL A 608 -6.76 -7.94 -65.64
C VAL A 608 -6.97 -7.42 -64.22
N ARG A 609 -7.63 -8.23 -63.38
CA ARG A 609 -7.92 -7.86 -61.98
C ARG A 609 -6.75 -8.13 -61.04
N GLU A 610 -6.06 -9.25 -61.25
CA GLU A 610 -4.88 -9.67 -60.50
C GLU A 610 -3.87 -10.38 -61.41
N VAL A 611 -2.59 -10.40 -61.01
CA VAL A 611 -1.51 -11.14 -61.66
C VAL A 611 -0.68 -11.82 -60.58
N ALA A 612 -0.58 -13.15 -60.67
CA ALA A 612 0.20 -13.98 -59.74
C ALA A 612 1.68 -14.11 -60.16
N THR A 613 2.51 -14.60 -59.23
CA THR A 613 3.93 -14.93 -59.43
C THR A 613 4.23 -15.65 -60.74
N GLY A 614 5.36 -15.32 -61.36
CA GLY A 614 5.88 -15.98 -62.56
C GLY A 614 5.31 -15.45 -63.87
N TYR A 615 4.42 -14.46 -63.84
CA TYR A 615 3.84 -13.84 -65.03
C TYR A 615 4.27 -12.40 -65.21
N GLU A 616 4.42 -12.01 -66.48
CA GLU A 616 4.62 -10.62 -66.89
C GLU A 616 3.30 -9.85 -66.98
N CYS A 617 3.35 -8.58 -66.60
CA CYS A 617 2.24 -7.64 -66.68
C CYS A 617 2.68 -6.18 -66.86
N GLY A 618 1.81 -5.35 -67.43
CA GLY A 618 1.95 -3.90 -67.43
C GLY A 618 1.25 -3.30 -66.21
N VAL A 619 2.02 -2.62 -65.35
CA VAL A 619 1.55 -1.92 -64.15
C VAL A 619 1.54 -0.42 -64.43
N SER A 620 0.54 0.28 -63.89
CA SER A 620 0.47 1.74 -63.88
C SER A 620 -0.06 2.23 -62.54
N LEU A 621 0.64 3.19 -61.94
CA LEU A 621 0.31 3.80 -60.66
C LEU A 621 -0.35 5.16 -60.87
N GLU A 622 -1.27 5.52 -59.99
CA GLU A 622 -1.89 6.84 -60.00
C GLU A 622 -0.88 7.91 -59.56
N GLY A 623 -0.72 8.98 -60.35
CA GLY A 623 0.18 10.09 -60.04
C GLY A 623 1.68 9.86 -60.32
N PHE A 624 2.13 8.61 -60.52
CA PHE A 624 3.54 8.30 -60.75
C PHE A 624 3.84 7.86 -62.18
N ASN A 625 4.91 8.40 -62.75
CA ASN A 625 5.37 8.10 -64.10
C ASN A 625 6.89 7.82 -64.19
N ASP A 626 7.68 8.05 -63.14
CA ASP A 626 9.15 7.94 -63.21
C ASP A 626 9.67 6.53 -62.89
N PHE A 627 9.09 5.53 -63.54
CA PHE A 627 9.59 4.16 -63.49
C PHE A 627 10.94 4.05 -64.19
N GLN A 628 11.84 3.24 -63.62
CA GLN A 628 13.13 2.84 -64.17
C GLN A 628 13.26 1.31 -64.17
N GLU A 629 14.11 0.77 -65.03
CA GLU A 629 14.40 -0.66 -65.05
C GLU A 629 15.23 -1.03 -63.81
N GLY A 630 14.82 -2.08 -63.09
CA GLY A 630 15.34 -2.45 -61.77
C GLY A 630 14.53 -1.93 -60.57
N ASP A 631 13.52 -1.08 -60.77
CA ASP A 631 12.59 -0.70 -59.69
C ASP A 631 11.82 -1.94 -59.18
N ILE A 632 11.58 -2.01 -57.87
CA ILE A 632 10.72 -3.03 -57.25
C ILE A 632 9.38 -2.38 -56.89
N ILE A 633 8.27 -2.96 -57.36
CA ILE A 633 6.91 -2.54 -57.00
C ILE A 633 6.36 -3.54 -55.98
N GLU A 634 6.16 -3.08 -54.75
CA GLU A 634 5.55 -3.85 -53.67
C GLU A 634 4.07 -3.48 -53.52
N SER A 635 3.19 -4.41 -53.85
CA SER A 635 1.74 -4.26 -53.62
C SER A 635 1.42 -4.59 -52.17
N HIS A 636 0.81 -3.66 -51.44
CA HIS A 636 0.36 -3.85 -50.06
C HIS A 636 -1.10 -3.43 -49.88
N ARG A 637 -1.72 -3.98 -48.83
CA ARG A 637 -3.07 -3.63 -48.41
C ARG A 637 -3.08 -3.35 -46.91
N GLN A 638 -3.72 -2.25 -46.54
CA GLN A 638 -4.04 -1.96 -45.15
C GLN A 638 -5.09 -2.94 -44.64
N GLN A 639 -4.66 -3.84 -43.77
CA GLN A 639 -5.53 -4.72 -43.00
C GLN A 639 -5.69 -4.12 -41.59
N ARG A 640 -6.93 -4.10 -41.10
CA ARG A 640 -7.19 -3.86 -39.67
C ARG A 640 -6.89 -5.16 -38.93
N ALA A 641 -5.98 -5.11 -37.97
CA ALA A 641 -5.78 -6.17 -37.00
C ALA A 641 -6.95 -6.22 -35.99
#